data_AF-A0AA88KM08-F1
#
_entry.id   AF-A0AA88KM08-F1
#
_cell.length_a   1.000
_cell.length_b   1.000
_cell.length_c   1.000
_cell.angle_alpha   90.00
_cell.angle_beta   90.00
_cell.angle_gamma   90.00
#
_symmetry.space_group_name_H-M   'P 1'
#
loop_
_entity.id
_entity.type
_entity.pdbx_description
1 polymer ?
#
loop_
_entity_poly.entity_id
_entity_poly.type
_entity_poly.pdbx_seq_one_letter_code
_entity_poly.pdbx_strand_id
1 'polypeptide(L)'
;MNESMTSASQCGMSSMSQPYKPPQTTVRKFGKRAPPSVVFSSLTGSSTNNTSSTNTYTRQYMTRAKDSLLNNIIMLKDKSVQKDWKYYVLTLSVVLYTSLCSILIGTQGTFHQGEYGDWIWRAVNFIMTLSLDLLPYEGMMSLAILCMIVSFGGIVLYFLAFRLTRRARYLFQFKTAIKVFGTFTITCSFIMIYILSSFYDCNYSKHVKFTGYSTPQPVLSRFPMHMCHDATTIILMIFSICSIVCLIVMNVIFSIILSNSHVLNKAMFIVETPTFPIVMLTISELQLAIMYFIPESLVYVRSILHIVLSFVLIPMLFYSVPYFKRVENSIMSGVCFAKCLAPVGSLVSYFSNSSNERFLGLGLSFLPLALIIGGFFIGFVAMEIYTRMVVWSIRKDMMFNFDPTLSDTENIQRLEKESSFLVKDLEATKRMRSFEMFIKFSILNHSKIRGTQLHDRDLGIAIVKSMTNHKNFTQSNILCLAGILVAFFWEEEFNRFGFASAMLKRAFKNKSGIIQDLIYRERIMEIEIASEQARGVKRSIADIVDVLVTLQTKQKRITALHKAFWKCLMEEVVNYNTVSYINRTITRMTRECIETFGHLIKNYRHERSIKRLYARFVEEVLFDFETANEIYEETDEADDDDTRYQAGYIELHHHGSKGGVAAKNRVHPYTSLSPKEKTMASLDLTGLHGGSTELVENAEELDLKEAAEDEANKREFLIRAAISTPPNSIGFG
;
A
#
# COMPACT_ATOMS: atom_id res chain seq x y z
N MET A 1 -10.67 48.28 -39.67
CA MET A 1 -10.14 47.27 -40.60
C MET A 1 -10.91 45.99 -40.34
N ASN A 2 -12.17 45.91 -40.78
CA ASN A 2 -12.72 45.63 -42.12
C ASN A 2 -12.61 44.16 -42.55
N GLU A 3 -13.70 43.73 -43.22
CA GLU A 3 -14.03 42.42 -43.82
C GLU A 3 -14.54 41.36 -42.81
N SER A 4 -15.83 40.99 -42.71
CA SER A 4 -16.99 40.90 -43.61
C SER A 4 -16.89 39.86 -44.74
N MET A 5 -17.55 38.71 -44.57
CA MET A 5 -18.28 38.05 -45.66
C MET A 5 -19.50 37.25 -45.15
N THR A 6 -20.65 37.69 -45.66
CA THR A 6 -21.96 37.06 -45.91
C THR A 6 -21.86 35.71 -46.65
N SER A 7 -22.83 34.79 -46.78
CA SER A 7 -24.30 34.84 -46.83
C SER A 7 -24.93 33.42 -46.86
N ALA A 8 -26.12 33.32 -46.27
CA ALA A 8 -27.37 32.68 -46.75
C ALA A 8 -27.45 31.21 -47.22
N SER A 9 -28.37 30.46 -46.59
CA SER A 9 -29.55 29.92 -47.30
C SER A 9 -30.75 29.73 -46.35
N GLN A 10 -31.87 30.34 -46.73
CA GLN A 10 -33.21 30.12 -46.17
C GLN A 10 -33.83 28.87 -46.80
N CYS A 11 -34.57 28.10 -46.01
CA CYS A 11 -35.75 27.40 -46.49
C CYS A 11 -36.74 27.26 -45.34
N GLY A 12 -37.86 27.98 -45.44
CA GLY A 12 -38.98 27.86 -44.52
C GLY A 12 -39.96 26.78 -44.98
N MET A 13 -40.55 26.06 -44.04
CA MET A 13 -41.93 25.58 -44.15
C MET A 13 -42.59 25.55 -42.77
N SER A 14 -43.66 26.31 -42.69
CA SER A 14 -44.73 26.28 -41.71
C SER A 14 -45.50 24.96 -41.74
N SER A 15 -45.92 24.43 -40.59
CA SER A 15 -47.35 24.25 -40.23
C SER A 15 -47.58 23.23 -39.11
N MET A 16 -48.71 23.46 -38.43
CA MET A 16 -49.49 22.55 -37.58
C MET A 16 -49.04 22.28 -36.13
N SER A 17 -49.51 23.18 -35.27
CA SER A 17 -49.88 22.92 -33.88
C SER A 17 -51.02 21.89 -33.76
N GLN A 18 -50.82 20.84 -32.97
CA GLN A 18 -51.89 20.04 -32.36
C GLN A 18 -51.72 20.03 -30.82
N PRO A 19 -52.82 20.05 -30.04
CA PRO A 19 -52.75 20.07 -28.59
C PRO A 19 -52.58 18.65 -28.03
N TYR A 20 -51.52 18.44 -27.25
CA TYR A 20 -51.25 17.18 -26.58
C TYR A 20 -52.10 17.06 -25.31
N LYS A 21 -53.02 16.08 -25.28
CA LYS A 21 -53.75 15.66 -24.06
C LYS A 21 -52.82 14.83 -23.16
N PRO A 22 -52.82 15.04 -21.83
CA PRO A 22 -52.05 14.19 -20.92
C PRO A 22 -52.75 12.82 -20.72
N PRO A 23 -52.00 11.71 -20.64
CA PRO A 23 -52.58 10.41 -20.32
C PRO A 23 -52.86 10.31 -18.81
N GLN A 24 -54.12 10.04 -18.48
CA GLN A 24 -54.52 9.56 -17.16
C GLN A 24 -53.83 8.21 -16.91
N THR A 25 -52.95 8.16 -15.92
CA THR A 25 -52.38 6.91 -15.41
C THR A 25 -53.08 6.52 -14.12
N THR A 26 -53.70 5.36 -14.19
CA THR A 26 -54.40 4.65 -13.13
C THR A 26 -53.46 4.31 -11.98
N VAL A 27 -53.92 4.64 -10.77
CA VAL A 27 -53.26 4.33 -9.49
C VAL A 27 -53.23 2.81 -9.29
N ARG A 28 -52.07 2.19 -9.53
CA ARG A 28 -51.77 0.82 -9.09
C ARG A 28 -51.12 0.84 -7.70
N LYS A 29 -51.84 0.32 -6.71
CA LYS A 29 -51.33 0.04 -5.36
C LYS A 29 -50.11 -0.90 -5.45
N PHE A 30 -48.93 -0.39 -5.13
CA PHE A 30 -47.72 -1.19 -4.97
C PHE A 30 -47.65 -1.73 -3.54
N GLY A 31 -47.65 -3.07 -3.43
CA GLY A 31 -47.40 -3.78 -2.19
C GLY A 31 -45.98 -3.53 -1.65
N LYS A 32 -45.88 -3.48 -0.32
CA LYS A 32 -44.64 -3.39 0.45
C LYS A 32 -43.72 -4.57 0.07
N ARG A 33 -42.68 -4.31 -0.71
CA ARG A 33 -41.54 -5.24 -0.88
C ARG A 33 -40.51 -4.96 0.21
N ALA A 34 -40.20 -5.99 0.99
CA ALA A 34 -39.10 -6.00 1.94
C ALA A 34 -37.74 -5.84 1.21
N PRO A 35 -36.72 -5.24 1.85
CA PRO A 35 -35.39 -5.14 1.26
C PRO A 35 -34.72 -6.53 1.21
N PRO A 36 -33.92 -6.83 0.17
CA PRO A 36 -33.20 -8.11 0.08
C PRO A 36 -32.04 -8.12 1.09
N SER A 37 -32.05 -9.09 2.00
CA SER A 37 -30.91 -9.44 2.86
C SER A 37 -29.85 -10.14 2.00
N VAL A 38 -28.79 -9.43 1.64
CA VAL A 38 -27.66 -10.01 0.90
C VAL A 38 -26.65 -10.57 1.89
N VAL A 39 -26.70 -11.89 2.10
CA VAL A 39 -25.66 -12.65 2.81
C VAL A 39 -24.54 -12.94 1.81
N PHE A 40 -23.34 -12.42 2.07
CA PHE A 40 -22.15 -12.64 1.23
C PHE A 40 -21.20 -13.64 1.90
N SER A 41 -20.94 -14.75 1.21
CA SER A 41 -19.92 -15.76 1.56
C SER A 41 -18.52 -15.35 1.08
N SER A 42 -17.52 -15.98 1.69
CA SER A 42 -16.08 -15.71 1.61
C SER A 42 -15.50 -15.65 0.18
N LEU A 43 -14.60 -14.69 -0.03
CA LEU A 43 -13.85 -14.48 -1.27
C LEU A 43 -12.84 -15.60 -1.56
N THR A 44 -13.17 -16.46 -2.52
CA THR A 44 -12.20 -17.10 -3.44
C THR A 44 -12.88 -17.31 -4.80
N GLY A 45 -12.98 -16.24 -5.59
CA GLY A 45 -13.49 -16.32 -6.96
C GLY A 45 -12.42 -16.89 -7.90
N SER A 46 -12.39 -18.21 -8.07
CA SER A 46 -11.61 -18.86 -9.11
C SER A 46 -12.29 -18.65 -10.47
N SER A 47 -11.78 -17.74 -11.28
CA SER A 47 -12.13 -17.66 -12.70
C SER A 47 -11.45 -18.81 -13.46
N THR A 48 -12.19 -19.87 -13.73
CA THR A 48 -11.79 -21.04 -14.54
C THR A 48 -11.81 -20.69 -16.01
N ASN A 49 -10.64 -20.37 -16.58
CA ASN A 49 -10.44 -20.40 -18.03
C ASN A 49 -9.63 -21.66 -18.37
N ASN A 50 -10.29 -22.61 -19.03
CA ASN A 50 -9.71 -23.86 -19.52
C ASN A 50 -8.84 -23.61 -20.76
N THR A 51 -7.53 -23.42 -20.57
CA THR A 51 -6.52 -23.58 -21.63
C THR A 51 -5.18 -24.03 -21.02
N SER A 52 -4.67 -25.18 -21.49
CA SER A 52 -3.28 -25.69 -21.38
C SER A 52 -2.77 -26.05 -19.97
N SER A 53 -2.77 -27.34 -19.65
CA SER A 53 -2.48 -27.97 -18.33
C SER A 53 -1.07 -27.78 -17.77
N THR A 54 -0.08 -27.34 -18.55
CA THR A 54 1.30 -27.14 -18.08
C THR A 54 1.57 -25.70 -17.60
N ASN A 55 0.84 -24.71 -18.10
CA ASN A 55 0.98 -23.30 -17.70
C ASN A 55 0.09 -22.91 -16.51
N THR A 56 -0.83 -23.78 -16.10
CA THR A 56 -1.74 -23.53 -14.97
C THR A 56 -1.02 -23.59 -13.63
N TYR A 57 -0.09 -24.53 -13.45
CA TYR A 57 0.67 -24.69 -12.20
C TYR A 57 1.60 -23.49 -11.95
N THR A 58 2.43 -23.11 -12.91
CA THR A 58 3.35 -21.96 -12.78
C THR A 58 2.58 -20.67 -12.51
N ARG A 59 1.46 -20.45 -13.22
CA ARG A 59 0.57 -19.31 -12.99
C ARG A 59 -0.03 -19.33 -11.58
N GLN A 60 -0.46 -20.49 -11.08
CA GLN A 60 -1.02 -20.62 -9.73
C GLN A 60 0.02 -20.36 -8.63
N TYR A 61 1.26 -20.82 -8.81
CA TYR A 61 2.35 -20.50 -7.89
C TYR A 61 2.69 -19.01 -7.93
N MET A 62 2.77 -18.40 -9.10
CA MET A 62 3.07 -16.99 -9.26
C MET A 62 1.96 -16.10 -8.68
N THR A 63 0.68 -16.46 -8.86
CA THR A 63 -0.43 -15.72 -8.23
C THR A 63 -0.42 -15.87 -6.71
N ARG A 64 -0.17 -17.07 -6.18
CA ARG A 64 -0.03 -17.29 -4.74
C ARG A 64 1.15 -16.52 -4.15
N ALA A 65 2.30 -16.50 -4.83
CA ALA A 65 3.48 -15.75 -4.42
C ALA A 65 3.20 -14.23 -4.44
N LYS A 66 2.57 -13.74 -5.52
CA LYS A 66 2.10 -12.35 -5.62
C LYS A 66 1.16 -12.00 -4.48
N ASP A 67 0.12 -12.79 -4.25
CA ASP A 67 -0.88 -12.52 -3.21
C ASP A 67 -0.28 -12.54 -1.81
N SER A 68 0.62 -13.50 -1.55
CA SER A 68 1.38 -13.55 -0.30
C SER A 68 2.24 -12.30 -0.13
N LEU A 69 2.98 -11.88 -1.16
CA LEU A 69 3.83 -10.69 -1.09
C LEU A 69 2.99 -9.42 -0.84
N LEU A 70 1.89 -9.24 -1.59
CA LEU A 70 1.00 -8.09 -1.44
C LEU A 70 0.38 -8.03 -0.04
N ASN A 71 -0.12 -9.16 0.47
CA ASN A 71 -0.72 -9.22 1.81
C ASN A 71 0.32 -8.89 2.89
N ASN A 72 1.56 -9.36 2.75
CA ASN A 72 2.61 -9.02 3.72
C ASN A 72 2.97 -7.55 3.69
N ILE A 73 3.08 -6.93 2.51
CA ILE A 73 3.31 -5.48 2.42
C ILE A 73 2.18 -4.70 3.09
N ILE A 74 0.92 -5.07 2.82
CA ILE A 74 -0.26 -4.45 3.43
C ILE A 74 -0.26 -4.64 4.95
N MET A 75 0.17 -5.80 5.44
CA MET A 75 0.27 -6.07 6.87
C MET A 75 1.38 -5.27 7.54
N LEU A 76 2.47 -4.95 6.84
CA LEU A 76 3.56 -4.12 7.38
C LEU A 76 3.25 -2.62 7.34
N LYS A 77 2.36 -2.18 6.45
CA LYS A 77 1.93 -0.78 6.35
C LYS A 77 1.14 -0.35 7.59
N ASP A 78 1.48 0.83 8.10
CA ASP A 78 0.78 1.46 9.22
C ASP A 78 -0.53 2.09 8.71
N LYS A 79 -1.66 1.52 9.12
CA LYS A 79 -3.02 1.96 8.74
C LYS A 79 -3.62 2.94 9.73
N SER A 80 -2.90 3.25 10.81
CA SER A 80 -3.44 4.09 11.86
C SER A 80 -3.53 5.55 11.39
N VAL A 81 -4.61 6.22 11.80
CA VAL A 81 -4.75 7.66 11.59
C VAL A 81 -3.70 8.37 12.43
N GLN A 82 -2.68 8.93 11.78
CA GLN A 82 -1.59 9.67 12.38
C GLN A 82 -1.99 11.14 12.52
N LYS A 83 -2.30 11.55 13.75
CA LYS A 83 -2.65 12.94 14.09
C LYS A 83 -1.50 13.73 14.72
N ASP A 84 -0.40 13.06 15.01
CA ASP A 84 0.72 13.63 15.74
C ASP A 84 1.52 14.61 14.89
N TRP A 85 1.82 15.79 15.45
CA TRP A 85 2.62 16.82 14.79
C TRP A 85 4.06 16.34 14.50
N LYS A 86 4.60 15.43 15.32
CA LYS A 86 5.92 14.83 15.12
C LYS A 86 5.99 14.08 13.80
N TYR A 87 4.95 13.29 13.50
CA TYR A 87 4.83 12.58 12.23
C TYR A 87 4.71 13.55 11.05
N TYR A 88 3.93 14.63 11.22
CA TYR A 88 3.85 15.71 10.22
C TYR A 88 5.23 16.29 9.89
N VAL A 89 6.02 16.66 10.91
CA VAL A 89 7.35 17.26 10.71
C VAL A 89 8.32 16.26 10.09
N LEU A 90 8.27 15.00 10.51
CA LEU A 90 9.10 13.95 9.95
C LEU A 90 8.81 13.73 8.46
N THR A 91 7.55 13.54 8.07
CA THR A 91 7.16 13.36 6.67
C THR A 91 7.52 14.57 5.83
N LEU A 92 7.27 15.78 6.33
CA LEU A 92 7.65 17.02 5.64
C LEU A 92 9.17 17.10 5.43
N SER A 93 9.95 16.79 6.47
CA SER A 93 11.41 16.82 6.39
C SER A 93 11.96 15.82 5.38
N VAL A 94 11.44 14.59 5.36
CA VAL A 94 11.84 13.56 4.38
C VAL A 94 11.50 14.00 2.96
N VAL A 95 10.29 14.52 2.72
CA VAL A 95 9.88 14.98 1.38
C VAL A 95 10.70 16.19 0.93
N LEU A 96 10.93 17.18 1.80
CA LEU A 96 11.74 18.35 1.47
C LEU A 96 13.19 17.97 1.20
N TYR A 97 13.79 17.12 2.04
CA TYR A 97 15.16 16.65 1.86
C TYR A 97 15.32 15.88 0.56
N THR A 98 14.47 14.87 0.31
CA THR A 98 14.53 14.06 -0.93
C THR A 98 14.28 14.91 -2.18
N SER A 99 13.36 15.87 -2.11
CA SER A 99 13.10 16.83 -3.20
C SER A 99 14.32 17.73 -3.44
N LEU A 100 14.92 18.28 -2.39
CA LEU A 100 16.09 19.16 -2.49
C LEU A 100 17.29 18.41 -3.07
N CYS A 101 17.62 17.23 -2.55
CA CYS A 101 18.65 16.37 -3.12
C CYS A 101 18.35 16.08 -4.60
N SER A 102 17.11 15.72 -4.94
CA SER A 102 16.73 15.42 -6.33
C SER A 102 16.97 16.58 -7.31
N ILE A 103 16.81 17.84 -6.87
CA ILE A 103 17.07 19.04 -7.68
C ILE A 103 18.58 19.26 -7.85
N LEU A 104 19.35 19.09 -6.76
CA LEU A 104 20.77 19.43 -6.73
C LEU A 104 21.67 18.45 -7.48
N ILE A 105 21.24 17.20 -7.71
CA ILE A 105 22.01 16.19 -8.48
C ILE A 105 22.47 16.74 -9.84
N GLY A 106 21.62 17.50 -10.55
CA GLY A 106 21.94 18.06 -11.86
C GLY A 106 22.99 19.20 -11.84
N THR A 107 23.36 19.69 -10.65
CA THR A 107 24.37 20.74 -10.46
C THR A 107 25.71 20.19 -9.99
N GLN A 108 25.79 18.88 -9.76
CA GLN A 108 27.00 18.26 -9.25
C GLN A 108 27.99 17.98 -10.40
N GLY A 109 29.25 18.42 -10.25
CA GLY A 109 30.32 18.24 -11.23
C GLY A 109 31.07 19.53 -11.56
N THR A 110 32.16 19.40 -12.30
CA THR A 110 33.03 20.49 -12.74
C THR A 110 32.56 21.02 -14.10
N PHE A 111 31.63 21.97 -14.08
CA PHE A 111 31.01 22.54 -15.30
C PHE A 111 31.72 23.79 -15.82
N HIS A 112 33.06 23.83 -15.69
CA HIS A 112 33.89 25.01 -15.99
C HIS A 112 33.37 26.31 -15.36
N GLN A 113 32.90 26.25 -14.11
CA GLN A 113 32.38 27.42 -13.40
C GLN A 113 33.49 28.20 -12.68
N GLY A 114 34.75 27.88 -12.95
CA GLY A 114 35.89 28.41 -12.23
C GLY A 114 35.95 27.94 -10.78
N GLU A 115 37.06 28.25 -10.13
CA GLU A 115 37.36 27.85 -8.76
C GLU A 115 36.29 28.27 -7.74
N TYR A 116 35.75 29.50 -7.87
CA TYR A 116 34.71 30.02 -6.98
C TYR A 116 33.36 29.35 -7.21
N GLY A 117 32.99 29.10 -8.47
CA GLY A 117 31.74 28.41 -8.79
C GLY A 117 31.74 26.97 -8.27
N ASP A 118 32.85 26.25 -8.48
CA ASP A 118 33.03 24.89 -7.98
C ASP A 118 32.93 24.84 -6.44
N TRP A 119 33.45 25.86 -5.74
CA TRP A 119 33.31 25.97 -4.28
C TRP A 119 31.86 26.19 -3.83
N ILE A 120 31.11 27.08 -4.50
CA ILE A 120 29.68 27.32 -4.22
C ILE A 120 28.90 26.01 -4.37
N TRP A 121 29.10 25.30 -5.47
CA TRP A 121 28.38 24.04 -5.71
C TRP A 121 28.84 22.92 -4.78
N ARG A 122 30.09 22.90 -4.34
CA ARG A 122 30.53 21.99 -3.28
C ARG A 122 29.81 22.27 -1.97
N ALA A 123 29.64 23.55 -1.60
CA ALA A 123 28.89 23.94 -0.41
C ALA A 123 27.39 23.61 -0.52
N VAL A 124 26.76 23.86 -1.67
CA VAL A 124 25.34 23.52 -1.89
C VAL A 124 25.12 22.00 -1.90
N ASN A 125 26.02 21.24 -2.52
CA ASN A 125 25.95 19.77 -2.56
C ASN A 125 26.35 19.10 -1.24
N PHE A 126 26.72 19.87 -0.21
CA PHE A 126 26.98 19.35 1.14
C PHE A 126 25.84 18.48 1.66
N ILE A 127 24.59 18.79 1.30
CA ILE A 127 23.43 18.00 1.73
C ILE A 127 23.46 16.54 1.24
N MET A 128 24.12 16.27 0.10
CA MET A 128 24.28 14.93 -0.46
C MET A 128 25.63 14.31 -0.11
N THR A 129 26.69 15.12 -0.01
CA THR A 129 28.06 14.61 0.19
C THR A 129 28.49 14.59 1.65
N LEU A 130 27.90 15.42 2.51
CA LEU A 130 28.34 15.69 3.88
C LEU A 130 29.84 15.99 4.01
N SER A 131 30.44 16.57 2.97
CA SER A 131 31.90 16.76 2.85
C SER A 131 32.74 15.48 3.05
N LEU A 132 32.17 14.31 2.74
CA LEU A 132 32.87 13.04 2.78
C LEU A 132 33.91 12.91 1.64
N ASP A 133 33.99 13.89 0.74
CA ASP A 133 35.07 14.03 -0.25
C ASP A 133 36.45 14.24 0.40
N LEU A 134 36.48 14.79 1.62
CA LEU A 134 37.72 15.04 2.37
C LEU A 134 38.23 13.81 3.13
N LEU A 135 37.44 12.75 3.22
CA LEU A 135 37.78 11.57 4.01
C LEU A 135 38.83 10.72 3.26
N PRO A 136 39.90 10.22 3.93
CA PRO A 136 40.88 9.36 3.28
C PRO A 136 40.26 8.04 2.82
N TYR A 137 40.95 7.36 1.89
CA TYR A 137 40.50 6.09 1.28
C TYR A 137 40.04 5.05 2.31
N GLU A 138 40.82 4.82 3.36
CA GLU A 138 40.52 3.86 4.43
C GLU A 138 39.23 4.19 5.19
N GLY A 139 39.00 5.48 5.44
CA GLY A 139 37.77 5.96 6.09
C GLY A 139 36.55 5.74 5.19
N MET A 140 36.69 6.02 3.90
CA MET A 140 35.62 5.82 2.92
C MET A 140 35.31 4.35 2.69
N MET A 141 36.32 3.48 2.69
CA MET A 141 36.14 2.02 2.65
C MET A 141 35.32 1.53 3.85
N SER A 142 35.65 2.01 5.07
CA SER A 142 34.93 1.64 6.29
C SER A 142 33.46 2.08 6.25
N LEU A 143 33.19 3.30 5.80
CA LEU A 143 31.82 3.80 5.62
C LEU A 143 31.07 3.04 4.52
N ALA A 144 31.75 2.63 3.45
CA ALA A 144 31.15 1.84 2.39
C ALA A 144 30.69 0.48 2.90
N ILE A 145 31.53 -0.23 3.66
CA ILE A 145 31.17 -1.51 4.30
C ILE A 145 29.94 -1.34 5.19
N LEU A 146 29.88 -0.27 6.00
CA LEU A 146 28.69 0.05 6.80
C LEU A 146 27.45 0.27 5.92
N CYS A 147 27.59 1.01 4.82
CA CYS A 147 26.50 1.23 3.87
C CYS A 147 26.02 -0.08 3.24
N MET A 148 26.94 -0.99 2.88
CA MET A 148 26.61 -2.33 2.36
C MET A 148 25.84 -3.15 3.40
N ILE A 149 26.30 -3.15 4.66
CA ILE A 149 25.60 -3.82 5.77
C ILE A 149 24.19 -3.27 5.95
N VAL A 150 24.00 -1.95 5.87
CA VAL A 150 22.67 -1.33 5.94
C VAL A 150 21.81 -1.76 4.75
N SER A 151 22.33 -1.69 3.52
CA SER A 151 21.58 -2.11 2.32
C SER A 151 21.14 -3.58 2.37
N PHE A 152 22.06 -4.51 2.61
CA PHE A 152 21.73 -5.94 2.72
C PHE A 152 20.92 -6.27 3.97
N GLY A 153 21.21 -5.61 5.09
CA GLY A 153 20.46 -5.73 6.33
C GLY A 153 18.99 -5.33 6.17
N GLY A 154 18.69 -4.37 5.28
CA GLY A 154 17.32 -4.04 4.90
C GLY A 154 16.56 -5.19 4.26
N ILE A 155 17.19 -5.94 3.33
CA ILE A 155 16.58 -7.13 2.71
C ILE A 155 16.35 -8.21 3.77
N VAL A 156 17.34 -8.46 4.62
CA VAL A 156 17.22 -9.46 5.69
C VAL A 156 16.11 -9.07 6.66
N LEU A 157 16.03 -7.80 7.06
CA LEU A 157 14.96 -7.29 7.92
C LEU A 157 13.58 -7.44 7.27
N TYR A 158 13.45 -7.15 5.97
CA TYR A 158 12.20 -7.36 5.24
C TYR A 158 11.82 -8.84 5.15
N PHE A 159 12.78 -9.74 4.91
CA PHE A 159 12.52 -11.18 4.87
C PHE A 159 12.18 -11.75 6.26
N LEU A 160 12.86 -11.30 7.30
CA LEU A 160 12.53 -11.64 8.69
C LEU A 160 11.14 -11.12 9.04
N ALA A 161 10.82 -9.89 8.68
CA ALA A 161 9.47 -9.34 8.85
C ALA A 161 8.46 -10.18 8.10
N PHE A 162 8.68 -10.52 6.82
CA PHE A 162 7.80 -11.40 6.03
C PHE A 162 7.56 -12.75 6.72
N ARG A 163 8.62 -13.40 7.22
CA ARG A 163 8.52 -14.70 7.91
C ARG A 163 7.81 -14.57 9.26
N LEU A 164 8.08 -13.50 10.00
CA LEU A 164 7.58 -13.28 11.35
C LEU A 164 6.24 -12.56 11.41
N THR A 165 5.77 -11.95 10.32
CA THR A 165 4.41 -11.38 10.18
C THR A 165 3.37 -12.48 10.40
N ARG A 166 3.71 -13.73 10.08
CA ARG A 166 2.89 -14.91 10.40
C ARG A 166 2.74 -15.19 11.91
N ARG A 167 3.58 -14.59 12.75
CA ARG A 167 3.54 -14.70 14.21
C ARG A 167 3.09 -13.37 14.81
N ALA A 168 1.85 -13.34 15.30
CA ALA A 168 1.23 -12.12 15.84
C ALA A 168 2.05 -11.42 16.95
N ARG A 169 2.85 -12.16 17.75
CA ARG A 169 3.59 -11.61 18.91
C ARG A 169 4.50 -10.44 18.55
N TYR A 170 5.18 -10.49 17.40
CA TYR A 170 6.24 -9.51 17.08
C TYR A 170 5.84 -8.50 16.00
N LEU A 171 4.63 -8.60 15.45
CA LEU A 171 4.20 -7.78 14.31
C LEU A 171 4.37 -6.28 14.56
N PHE A 172 3.96 -5.80 15.74
CA PHE A 172 4.06 -4.38 16.11
C PHE A 172 5.52 -3.89 16.23
N GLN A 173 6.40 -4.71 16.83
CA GLN A 173 7.82 -4.41 16.95
C GLN A 173 8.48 -4.34 15.57
N PHE A 174 8.17 -5.30 14.68
CA PHE A 174 8.68 -5.29 13.30
C PHE A 174 8.14 -4.13 12.47
N LYS A 175 6.85 -3.80 12.58
CA LYS A 175 6.26 -2.60 11.93
C LYS A 175 7.03 -1.34 12.33
N THR A 176 7.29 -1.18 13.63
CA THR A 176 8.04 -0.02 14.16
C THR A 176 9.50 -0.04 13.69
N ALA A 177 10.17 -1.19 13.76
CA ALA A 177 11.56 -1.35 13.30
C ALA A 177 11.70 -1.04 11.81
N ILE A 178 10.81 -1.56 10.96
CA ILE A 178 10.77 -1.27 9.52
C ILE A 178 10.48 0.22 9.28
N LYS A 179 9.57 0.82 10.06
CA LYS A 179 9.26 2.25 9.92
C LYS A 179 10.47 3.12 10.19
N VAL A 180 11.19 2.86 11.29
CA VAL A 180 12.41 3.60 11.67
C VAL A 180 13.52 3.34 10.66
N PHE A 181 13.80 2.06 10.36
CA PHE A 181 14.85 1.66 9.44
C PHE A 181 14.60 2.20 8.03
N GLY A 182 13.39 2.03 7.48
CA GLY A 182 13.05 2.53 6.16
C GLY A 182 13.08 4.05 6.06
N THR A 183 12.68 4.77 7.10
CA THR A 183 12.79 6.24 7.13
C THR A 183 14.25 6.67 7.12
N PHE A 184 15.10 5.99 7.90
CA PHE A 184 16.54 6.21 7.90
C PHE A 184 17.16 5.91 6.53
N THR A 185 16.85 4.75 5.92
CA THR A 185 17.40 4.35 4.62
C THR A 185 16.98 5.32 3.51
N ILE A 186 15.71 5.75 3.45
CA ILE A 186 15.25 6.73 2.44
C ILE A 186 15.93 8.09 2.64
N THR A 187 16.11 8.54 3.88
CA THR A 187 16.77 9.82 4.18
C THR A 187 18.27 9.76 3.86
N CYS A 188 18.92 8.64 4.14
CA CYS A 188 20.35 8.48 3.90
C CYS A 188 20.69 8.00 2.48
N SER A 189 19.72 7.70 1.62
CA SER A 189 19.98 6.97 0.37
C SER A 189 20.92 7.69 -0.58
N PHE A 190 20.75 9.01 -0.77
CA PHE A 190 21.64 9.82 -1.60
C PHE A 190 23.09 9.83 -1.08
N ILE A 191 23.27 9.95 0.24
CA ILE A 191 24.59 9.92 0.88
C ILE A 191 25.21 8.52 0.74
N MET A 192 24.43 7.46 0.94
CA MET A 192 24.90 6.08 0.78
C MET A 192 25.35 5.80 -0.66
N ILE A 193 24.57 6.25 -1.67
CA ILE A 193 24.98 6.13 -3.09
C ILE A 193 26.24 6.94 -3.34
N TYR A 194 26.35 8.16 -2.78
CA TYR A 194 27.56 8.96 -2.87
C TYR A 194 28.79 8.23 -2.31
N ILE A 195 28.69 7.62 -1.13
CA ILE A 195 29.78 6.84 -0.53
C ILE A 195 30.15 5.64 -1.41
N LEU A 196 29.16 4.82 -1.78
CA LEU A 196 29.35 3.61 -2.60
C LEU A 196 29.90 3.94 -4.00
N SER A 197 29.61 5.12 -4.54
CA SER A 197 30.12 5.57 -5.83
C SER A 197 31.62 5.85 -5.87
N SER A 198 32.25 6.05 -4.71
CA SER A 198 33.68 6.40 -4.62
C SER A 198 34.63 5.33 -5.19
N PHE A 199 34.16 4.08 -5.32
CA PHE A 199 34.99 2.94 -5.76
C PHE A 199 34.85 2.60 -7.24
N TYR A 200 33.90 3.22 -7.96
CA TYR A 200 33.76 3.05 -9.42
C TYR A 200 33.86 4.36 -10.21
N ASP A 201 33.94 5.50 -9.53
CA ASP A 201 34.24 6.81 -10.11
C ASP A 201 35.73 6.90 -10.47
N CYS A 202 36.09 6.45 -11.68
CA CYS A 202 37.46 6.43 -12.17
C CYS A 202 37.76 7.63 -13.08
N ASN A 203 38.96 8.21 -12.91
CA ASN A 203 39.45 9.27 -13.77
C ASN A 203 40.38 8.70 -14.84
N TYR A 204 39.83 8.43 -16.02
CA TYR A 204 40.59 7.92 -17.17
C TYR A 204 41.50 8.96 -17.84
N SER A 205 41.40 10.23 -17.47
CA SER A 205 42.30 11.28 -18.00
C SER A 205 43.61 11.35 -17.21
N LYS A 206 43.60 10.96 -15.92
CA LYS A 206 44.77 11.00 -15.04
C LYS A 206 45.39 9.61 -14.90
N HIS A 207 46.64 9.47 -15.35
CA HIS A 207 47.40 8.23 -15.21
C HIS A 207 48.60 8.43 -14.29
N VAL A 208 48.80 7.51 -13.35
CA VAL A 208 49.91 7.54 -12.38
C VAL A 208 50.71 6.25 -12.52
N LYS A 209 52.04 6.34 -12.40
CA LYS A 209 52.92 5.16 -12.39
C LYS A 209 52.93 4.56 -10.98
N PHE A 210 52.70 3.26 -10.90
CA PHE A 210 52.67 2.52 -9.65
C PHE A 210 53.73 1.42 -9.65
N THR A 211 54.20 1.04 -8.47
CA THR A 211 55.18 -0.04 -8.29
C THR A 211 54.60 -1.36 -8.79
N GLY A 212 55.32 -2.04 -9.68
CA GLY A 212 54.88 -3.33 -10.27
C GLY A 212 54.20 -3.23 -11.62
N TYR A 213 53.94 -2.03 -12.14
CA TYR A 213 53.33 -1.81 -13.46
C TYR A 213 54.26 -1.02 -14.37
N SER A 214 54.49 -1.51 -15.59
CA SER A 214 55.33 -0.83 -16.59
C SER A 214 54.61 0.35 -17.25
N THR A 215 53.29 0.28 -17.37
CA THR A 215 52.44 1.33 -17.95
C THR A 215 51.69 2.11 -16.86
N PRO A 216 51.54 3.44 -17.01
CA PRO A 216 50.81 4.25 -16.05
C PRO A 216 49.32 3.84 -16.06
N GLN A 217 48.74 3.69 -14.87
CA GLN A 217 47.38 3.16 -14.69
C GLN A 217 46.39 4.28 -14.37
N PRO A 218 45.11 4.14 -14.75
CA PRO A 218 44.07 5.08 -14.35
C PRO A 218 43.82 5.01 -12.84
N VAL A 219 43.50 6.16 -12.25
CA VAL A 219 43.30 6.30 -10.80
C VAL A 219 41.84 6.58 -10.47
N LEU A 220 41.45 6.33 -9.22
CA LEU A 220 40.14 6.76 -8.72
C LEU A 220 40.06 8.29 -8.71
N SER A 221 38.90 8.83 -9.10
CA SER A 221 38.68 10.28 -9.21
C SER A 221 38.87 10.98 -7.86
N ARG A 222 38.31 10.40 -6.79
CA ARG A 222 38.41 10.93 -5.42
C ARG A 222 39.71 10.56 -4.72
N PHE A 223 40.34 9.45 -5.10
CA PHE A 223 41.55 8.92 -4.48
C PHE A 223 42.67 8.76 -5.51
N PRO A 224 43.34 9.86 -5.89
CA PRO A 224 44.31 9.84 -6.99
C PRO A 224 45.57 9.00 -6.71
N MET A 225 45.75 8.53 -5.46
CA MET A 225 46.85 7.68 -5.04
C MET A 225 46.54 6.18 -5.13
N HIS A 226 45.32 5.81 -5.56
CA HIS A 226 44.87 4.42 -5.67
C HIS A 226 44.48 4.11 -7.12
N MET A 227 44.86 2.92 -7.60
CA MET A 227 44.50 2.46 -8.94
C MET A 227 43.01 2.15 -9.02
N CYS A 228 42.39 2.52 -10.15
CA CYS A 228 40.99 2.17 -10.43
C CYS A 228 40.80 0.64 -10.58
N HIS A 229 41.77 -0.05 -11.17
CA HIS A 229 41.68 -1.48 -11.51
C HIS A 229 42.55 -2.38 -10.62
N ASP A 230 42.83 -1.98 -9.38
CA ASP A 230 43.44 -2.89 -8.41
C ASP A 230 42.45 -3.97 -7.97
N ALA A 231 42.95 -5.16 -7.62
CA ALA A 231 42.12 -6.30 -7.22
C ALA A 231 41.17 -5.94 -6.05
N THR A 232 41.66 -5.18 -5.07
CA THR A 232 40.84 -4.72 -3.92
C THR A 232 39.73 -3.78 -4.36
N THR A 233 40.04 -2.83 -5.24
CA THR A 233 39.10 -1.83 -5.75
C THR A 233 38.06 -2.47 -6.67
N ILE A 234 38.43 -3.47 -7.47
CA ILE A 234 37.48 -4.24 -8.30
C ILE A 234 36.47 -4.97 -7.42
N ILE A 235 36.91 -5.62 -6.34
CA ILE A 235 36.01 -6.28 -5.39
C ILE A 235 35.04 -5.27 -4.78
N LEU A 236 35.56 -4.14 -4.28
CA LEU A 236 34.73 -3.07 -3.71
C LEU A 236 33.76 -2.45 -4.73
N MET A 237 34.17 -2.30 -5.99
CA MET A 237 33.31 -1.84 -7.07
C MET A 237 32.13 -2.79 -7.29
N ILE A 238 32.37 -4.10 -7.39
CA ILE A 238 31.30 -5.11 -7.59
C ILE A 238 30.31 -5.07 -6.42
N PHE A 239 30.82 -5.09 -5.18
CA PHE A 239 29.95 -5.04 -4.01
C PHE A 239 29.20 -3.71 -3.88
N SER A 240 29.81 -2.60 -4.29
CA SER A 240 29.16 -1.28 -4.28
C SER A 240 28.02 -1.20 -5.29
N ILE A 241 28.22 -1.70 -6.51
CA ILE A 241 27.16 -1.75 -7.53
C ILE A 241 26.01 -2.65 -7.06
N CYS A 242 26.29 -3.85 -6.55
CA CYS A 242 25.29 -4.74 -5.97
C CYS A 242 24.52 -4.07 -4.82
N SER A 243 25.22 -3.33 -3.97
CA SER A 243 24.63 -2.62 -2.83
C SER A 243 23.78 -1.43 -3.23
N ILE A 244 24.12 -0.71 -4.30
CA ILE A 244 23.28 0.36 -4.87
C ILE A 244 21.99 -0.23 -5.44
N VAL A 245 22.08 -1.31 -6.22
CA VAL A 245 20.88 -1.99 -6.76
C VAL A 245 19.98 -2.48 -5.63
N CYS A 246 20.57 -3.11 -4.61
CA CYS A 246 19.89 -3.53 -3.39
C CYS A 246 19.18 -2.36 -2.69
N LEU A 247 19.89 -1.23 -2.51
CA LEU A 247 19.37 -0.02 -1.88
C LEU A 247 18.17 0.56 -2.64
N ILE A 248 18.24 0.64 -3.98
CA ILE A 248 17.14 1.13 -4.82
C ILE A 248 15.90 0.24 -4.64
N VAL A 249 16.06 -1.09 -4.71
CA VAL A 249 14.94 -2.04 -4.52
C VAL A 249 14.33 -1.89 -3.13
N MET A 250 15.17 -1.75 -2.09
CA MET A 250 14.71 -1.54 -0.73
C MET A 250 13.95 -0.23 -0.56
N ASN A 251 14.41 0.86 -1.19
CA ASN A 251 13.73 2.15 -1.13
C ASN A 251 12.38 2.14 -1.85
N VAL A 252 12.22 1.35 -2.93
CA VAL A 252 10.91 1.09 -3.53
C VAL A 252 9.96 0.42 -2.52
N ILE A 253 10.41 -0.65 -1.85
CA ILE A 253 9.60 -1.38 -0.87
C ILE A 253 9.25 -0.48 0.32
N PHE A 254 10.23 0.24 0.87
CA PHE A 254 10.01 1.14 2.01
C PHE A 254 9.13 2.32 1.63
N SER A 255 9.23 2.87 0.43
CA SER A 255 8.34 3.93 -0.05
C SER A 255 6.88 3.46 -0.11
N ILE A 256 6.63 2.20 -0.50
CA ILE A 256 5.28 1.62 -0.46
C ILE A 256 4.79 1.52 1.00
N ILE A 257 5.61 0.97 1.90
CA ILE A 257 5.25 0.74 3.31
C ILE A 257 5.04 2.07 4.08
N LEU A 258 5.90 3.06 3.84
CA LEU A 258 5.90 4.35 4.53
C LEU A 258 4.95 5.39 3.94
N SER A 259 4.41 5.12 2.73
CA SER A 259 3.52 6.06 2.05
C SER A 259 2.30 6.41 2.90
N ASN A 260 2.12 7.71 3.15
CA ASN A 260 0.95 8.22 3.84
C ASN A 260 -0.24 8.33 2.87
N SER A 261 -1.12 7.35 2.92
CA SER A 261 -2.28 7.24 2.04
C SER A 261 -3.62 7.54 2.72
N HIS A 262 -3.70 7.49 4.05
CA HIS A 262 -4.94 7.63 4.78
C HIS A 262 -5.48 9.08 4.70
N VAL A 263 -6.69 9.27 4.16
CA VAL A 263 -7.25 10.62 3.89
C VAL A 263 -7.48 11.47 5.14
N LEU A 264 -7.74 10.85 6.30
CA LEU A 264 -7.88 11.57 7.57
C LEU A 264 -6.56 11.97 8.24
N ASN A 265 -5.40 11.64 7.66
CA ASN A 265 -4.11 12.03 8.23
C ASN A 265 -3.90 13.54 8.11
N LYS A 266 -3.33 14.15 9.15
CA LYS A 266 -3.03 15.59 9.14
C LYS A 266 -1.69 15.93 8.47
N ALA A 267 -0.85 14.92 8.23
CA ALA A 267 0.45 15.09 7.58
C ALA A 267 0.33 15.71 6.17
N MET A 268 1.39 16.40 5.75
CA MET A 268 1.52 16.88 4.37
C MET A 268 1.80 15.72 3.41
N PHE A 269 1.53 15.96 2.13
CA PHE A 269 1.78 15.04 1.02
C PHE A 269 1.01 13.73 1.17
N ILE A 270 -0.31 13.83 1.37
CA ILE A 270 -1.18 12.65 1.44
C ILE A 270 -1.35 12.11 0.02
N VAL A 271 -0.83 10.91 -0.23
CA VAL A 271 -0.73 10.34 -1.56
C VAL A 271 -1.91 9.41 -1.82
N GLU A 272 -2.54 9.52 -2.99
CA GLU A 272 -3.52 8.53 -3.42
C GLU A 272 -2.85 7.21 -3.75
N THR A 273 -1.79 7.28 -4.56
CA THR A 273 -1.00 6.14 -5.04
C THR A 273 0.50 6.44 -4.88
N PRO A 274 1.30 5.55 -4.26
CA PRO A 274 2.72 5.82 -4.01
C PRO A 274 3.59 5.75 -5.28
N THR A 275 3.00 5.44 -6.44
CA THR A 275 3.70 5.21 -7.71
C THR A 275 4.58 6.38 -8.13
N PHE A 276 4.07 7.61 -8.07
CA PHE A 276 4.85 8.78 -8.51
C PHE A 276 6.04 9.07 -7.58
N PRO A 277 5.87 9.18 -6.24
CA PRO A 277 7.00 9.33 -5.33
C PRO A 277 8.07 8.24 -5.48
N ILE A 278 7.64 6.98 -5.68
CA ILE A 278 8.56 5.85 -5.93
C ILE A 278 9.38 6.10 -7.19
N VAL A 279 8.73 6.40 -8.32
CA VAL A 279 9.43 6.62 -9.59
C VAL A 279 10.36 7.83 -9.52
N MET A 280 9.94 8.91 -8.86
CA MET A 280 10.79 10.09 -8.66
C MET A 280 12.04 9.77 -7.82
N LEU A 281 11.89 9.03 -6.73
CA LEU A 281 13.01 8.62 -5.88
C LEU A 281 13.95 7.69 -6.66
N THR A 282 13.43 6.65 -7.29
CA THR A 282 14.21 5.68 -8.07
C THR A 282 14.96 6.34 -9.24
N ILE A 283 14.31 7.24 -9.98
CA ILE A 283 14.99 7.97 -11.07
C ILE A 283 16.11 8.86 -10.50
N SER A 284 15.90 9.50 -9.35
CA SER A 284 16.92 10.36 -8.74
C SER A 284 18.12 9.56 -8.22
N GLU A 285 17.88 8.40 -7.61
CA GLU A 285 18.94 7.48 -7.16
C GLU A 285 19.72 6.91 -8.35
N LEU A 286 19.01 6.50 -9.42
CA LEU A 286 19.63 6.02 -10.65
C LEU A 286 20.45 7.12 -11.35
N GLN A 287 19.93 8.35 -11.41
CA GLN A 287 20.66 9.50 -11.95
C GLN A 287 21.96 9.73 -11.19
N LEU A 288 21.93 9.70 -9.86
CA LEU A 288 23.13 9.87 -9.03
C LEU A 288 24.14 8.74 -9.28
N ALA A 289 23.70 7.48 -9.36
CA ALA A 289 24.57 6.35 -9.64
C ALA A 289 25.21 6.43 -11.05
N ILE A 290 24.41 6.76 -12.07
CA ILE A 290 24.89 6.93 -13.46
C ILE A 290 25.87 8.11 -13.56
N MET A 291 25.64 9.19 -12.80
CA MET A 291 26.48 10.37 -12.84
C MET A 291 27.95 10.05 -12.50
N TYR A 292 28.19 9.19 -11.51
CA TYR A 292 29.55 8.75 -11.14
C TYR A 292 30.11 7.65 -12.04
N PHE A 293 29.25 6.97 -12.79
CA PHE A 293 29.70 5.97 -13.76
C PHE A 293 30.27 6.61 -15.04
N ILE A 294 29.73 7.77 -15.44
CA ILE A 294 30.21 8.51 -16.61
C ILE A 294 31.49 9.26 -16.24
N PRO A 295 32.58 9.20 -17.02
CA PRO A 295 33.83 9.89 -16.70
C PRO A 295 33.72 11.42 -16.73
N GLU A 296 34.62 12.11 -16.03
CA GLU A 296 34.63 13.58 -15.92
C GLU A 296 34.81 14.28 -17.27
N SER A 297 35.53 13.67 -18.22
CA SER A 297 35.68 14.18 -19.59
C SER A 297 34.35 14.28 -20.36
N LEU A 298 33.31 13.58 -19.91
CA LEU A 298 31.98 13.55 -20.51
C LEU A 298 30.92 14.19 -19.58
N VAL A 299 31.31 15.17 -18.76
CA VAL A 299 30.40 15.85 -17.81
C VAL A 299 29.15 16.45 -18.48
N TYR A 300 29.24 16.93 -19.72
CA TYR A 300 28.06 17.41 -20.47
C TYR A 300 27.02 16.30 -20.72
N VAL A 301 27.46 15.04 -20.93
CA VAL A 301 26.57 13.88 -21.10
C VAL A 301 25.78 13.61 -19.82
N ARG A 302 26.41 13.79 -18.64
CA ARG A 302 25.74 13.67 -17.34
C ARG A 302 24.55 14.63 -17.26
N SER A 303 24.72 15.89 -17.66
CA SER A 303 23.65 16.89 -17.68
C SER A 303 22.53 16.55 -18.67
N ILE A 304 22.86 16.10 -19.88
CA ILE A 304 21.85 15.72 -20.89
C ILE A 304 21.00 14.54 -20.39
N LEU A 305 21.62 13.50 -19.84
CA LEU A 305 20.89 12.36 -19.27
C LEU A 305 19.99 12.78 -18.10
N HIS A 306 20.47 13.69 -17.25
CA HIS A 306 19.67 14.23 -16.15
C HIS A 306 18.44 14.99 -16.68
N ILE A 307 18.59 15.83 -17.71
CA ILE A 307 17.48 16.56 -18.35
C ILE A 307 16.46 15.56 -18.90
N VAL A 308 16.89 14.58 -19.70
CA VAL A 308 16.00 13.61 -20.34
C VAL A 308 15.21 12.80 -19.31
N LEU A 309 15.89 12.24 -18.32
CA LEU A 309 15.24 11.44 -17.27
C LEU A 309 14.30 12.28 -16.39
N SER A 310 14.66 13.53 -16.11
CA SER A 310 13.81 14.44 -15.33
C SER A 310 12.60 14.93 -16.13
N PHE A 311 12.74 15.10 -17.44
CA PHE A 311 11.65 15.51 -18.32
C PHE A 311 10.53 14.46 -18.35
N VAL A 312 10.86 13.17 -18.31
CA VAL A 312 9.86 12.07 -18.24
C VAL A 312 8.96 12.16 -17.01
N LEU A 313 9.45 12.72 -15.89
CA LEU A 313 8.67 12.89 -14.66
C LEU A 313 7.55 13.92 -14.82
N ILE A 314 7.69 14.93 -15.69
CA ILE A 314 6.71 16.01 -15.83
C ILE A 314 5.39 15.47 -16.42
N PRO A 315 5.35 14.82 -17.60
CA PRO A 315 4.11 14.21 -18.10
C PRO A 315 3.52 13.19 -17.14
N MET A 316 4.37 12.40 -16.45
CA MET A 316 3.92 11.42 -15.47
C MET A 316 3.23 12.10 -14.27
N LEU A 317 3.75 13.23 -13.78
CA LEU A 317 3.13 13.99 -12.69
C LEU A 317 1.78 14.58 -13.14
N PHE A 318 1.73 15.22 -14.32
CA PHE A 318 0.47 15.76 -14.87
C PHE A 318 -0.53 14.65 -15.18
N TYR A 319 -0.07 13.43 -15.46
CA TYR A 319 -0.93 12.27 -15.66
C TYR A 319 -1.48 11.70 -14.34
N SER A 320 -0.62 11.54 -13.33
CA SER A 320 -0.96 10.86 -12.09
C SER A 320 -1.57 11.77 -11.02
N VAL A 321 -1.19 13.04 -10.98
CA VAL A 321 -1.60 14.06 -9.99
C VAL A 321 -1.69 13.45 -8.59
N PRO A 322 -0.59 12.92 -8.02
CA PRO A 322 -0.62 11.87 -7.01
C PRO A 322 -1.21 12.28 -5.65
N TYR A 323 -1.17 13.56 -5.26
CA TYR A 323 -1.57 14.00 -3.92
C TYR A 323 -3.04 14.42 -3.84
N PHE A 324 -3.70 14.20 -2.70
CA PHE A 324 -5.09 14.62 -2.49
C PHE A 324 -5.26 16.14 -2.40
N LYS A 325 -4.23 16.90 -1.99
CA LYS A 325 -4.30 18.37 -1.95
C LYS A 325 -3.70 18.97 -3.23
N ARG A 326 -4.41 19.94 -3.82
CA ARG A 326 -3.94 20.65 -5.03
C ARG A 326 -2.58 21.31 -4.84
N VAL A 327 -2.40 22.06 -3.76
CA VAL A 327 -1.16 22.77 -3.46
C VAL A 327 0.04 21.82 -3.34
N GLU A 328 -0.15 20.62 -2.78
CA GLU A 328 0.92 19.61 -2.68
C GLU A 328 1.36 19.11 -4.07
N ASN A 329 0.43 18.96 -5.02
CA ASN A 329 0.77 18.66 -6.42
C ASN A 329 1.48 19.85 -7.10
N SER A 330 1.07 21.08 -6.82
CA SER A 330 1.72 22.29 -7.37
C SER A 330 3.16 22.43 -6.88
N ILE A 331 3.43 22.18 -5.58
CA ILE A 331 4.79 22.15 -5.03
C ILE A 331 5.62 21.07 -5.73
N MET A 332 5.09 19.85 -5.86
CA MET A 332 5.83 18.76 -6.50
C MET A 332 6.10 19.02 -7.98
N SER A 333 5.17 19.69 -8.68
CA SER A 333 5.39 20.16 -10.05
C SER A 333 6.53 21.16 -10.13
N GLY A 334 6.56 22.14 -9.22
CA GLY A 334 7.69 23.05 -9.11
C GLY A 334 9.02 22.31 -8.92
N VAL A 335 9.07 21.30 -8.04
CA VAL A 335 10.26 20.47 -7.84
C VAL A 335 10.68 19.74 -9.12
N CYS A 336 9.76 19.15 -9.88
CA CYS A 336 10.08 18.47 -11.14
C CYS A 336 10.62 19.42 -12.21
N PHE A 337 10.05 20.62 -12.35
CA PHE A 337 10.56 21.62 -13.29
C PHE A 337 11.93 22.17 -12.85
N ALA A 338 12.11 22.46 -11.57
CA ALA A 338 13.40 22.87 -11.01
C ALA A 338 14.48 21.80 -11.27
N LYS A 339 14.15 20.52 -11.03
CA LYS A 339 15.02 19.37 -11.31
C LYS A 339 15.39 19.25 -12.79
N CYS A 340 14.47 19.56 -13.70
CA CYS A 340 14.71 19.53 -15.14
C CYS A 340 15.60 20.70 -15.60
N LEU A 341 15.39 21.91 -15.07
CA LEU A 341 16.12 23.12 -15.49
C LEU A 341 17.47 23.30 -14.79
N ALA A 342 17.68 22.76 -13.60
CA ALA A 342 18.97 22.81 -12.88
C ALA A 342 20.18 22.41 -13.76
N PRO A 343 20.20 21.21 -14.39
CA PRO A 343 21.31 20.80 -15.25
C PRO A 343 21.46 21.62 -16.53
N VAL A 344 20.44 22.36 -16.98
CA VAL A 344 20.54 23.23 -18.16
C VAL A 344 21.51 24.37 -17.87
N GLY A 345 21.46 24.96 -16.68
CA GLY A 345 22.41 26.00 -16.27
C GLY A 345 23.85 25.48 -16.21
N SER A 346 24.03 24.27 -15.68
CA SER A 346 25.33 23.58 -15.63
C SER A 346 25.88 23.32 -17.04
N LEU A 347 25.02 22.85 -17.95
CA LEU A 347 25.37 22.59 -19.35
C LEU A 347 25.77 23.87 -20.10
N VAL A 348 25.01 24.96 -19.90
CA VAL A 348 25.34 26.27 -20.49
C VAL A 348 26.68 26.77 -19.94
N SER A 349 26.96 26.59 -18.65
CA SER A 349 28.23 26.97 -18.03
C SER A 349 29.41 26.26 -18.69
N TYR A 350 29.28 24.94 -18.90
CA TYR A 350 30.33 24.11 -19.50
C TYR A 350 30.73 24.57 -20.91
N PHE A 351 29.74 24.91 -21.76
CA PHE A 351 30.01 25.36 -23.13
C PHE A 351 30.41 26.84 -23.22
N SER A 352 29.86 27.69 -22.36
CA SER A 352 30.10 29.14 -22.44
C SER A 352 31.48 29.53 -21.88
N ASN A 353 32.02 28.77 -20.92
CA ASN A 353 33.30 29.04 -20.29
C ASN A 353 34.32 27.94 -20.54
N SER A 354 34.57 27.59 -21.81
CA SER A 354 35.53 26.52 -22.17
C SER A 354 36.96 26.79 -21.68
N SER A 355 37.33 28.05 -21.47
CA SER A 355 38.63 28.47 -20.91
C SER A 355 38.68 28.42 -19.37
N ASN A 356 37.58 28.08 -18.70
CA ASN A 356 37.46 28.02 -17.24
C ASN A 356 37.89 29.32 -16.53
N GLU A 357 37.51 30.47 -17.07
CA GLU A 357 37.80 31.78 -16.48
C GLU A 357 37.05 31.98 -15.15
N ARG A 358 37.74 32.52 -14.14
CA ARG A 358 37.21 32.63 -12.76
C ARG A 358 36.00 33.56 -12.62
N PHE A 359 36.06 34.74 -13.24
CA PHE A 359 35.00 35.76 -13.10
C PHE A 359 33.76 35.42 -13.92
N LEU A 360 33.95 34.97 -15.17
CA LEU A 360 32.85 34.49 -16.01
C LEU A 360 32.18 33.26 -15.39
N GLY A 361 32.99 32.30 -14.91
CA GLY A 361 32.51 31.10 -14.23
C GLY A 361 31.68 31.39 -12.99
N LEU A 362 32.08 32.38 -12.18
CA LEU A 362 31.30 32.83 -11.02
C LEU A 362 29.92 33.34 -11.45
N GLY A 363 29.83 34.18 -12.48
CA GLY A 363 28.54 34.65 -13.02
C GLY A 363 27.66 33.50 -13.51
N LEU A 364 28.25 32.55 -14.23
CA LEU A 364 27.58 31.36 -14.74
C LEU A 364 27.15 30.39 -13.62
N SER A 365 27.83 30.38 -12.47
CA SER A 365 27.43 29.57 -11.31
C SER A 365 26.08 29.97 -10.72
N PHE A 366 25.63 31.22 -10.90
CA PHE A 366 24.30 31.67 -10.47
C PHE A 366 23.18 31.28 -11.45
N LEU A 367 23.51 30.91 -12.69
CA LEU A 367 22.53 30.54 -13.71
C LEU A 367 21.72 29.29 -13.33
N PRO A 368 22.31 28.16 -12.90
CA PRO A 368 21.52 27.02 -12.41
C PRO A 368 20.60 27.39 -11.24
N LEU A 369 21.07 28.24 -10.31
CA LEU A 369 20.25 28.67 -9.17
C LEU A 369 19.05 29.51 -9.60
N ALA A 370 19.25 30.45 -10.54
CA ALA A 370 18.16 31.21 -11.14
C ALA A 370 17.15 30.32 -11.88
N LEU A 371 17.65 29.32 -12.63
CA LEU A 371 16.82 28.34 -13.35
C LEU A 371 16.05 27.39 -12.41
N ILE A 372 16.63 27.01 -11.27
CA ILE A 372 15.93 26.24 -10.21
C ILE A 372 14.74 27.04 -9.69
N ILE A 373 14.96 28.30 -9.31
CA ILE A 373 13.91 29.17 -8.75
C ILE A 373 12.83 29.46 -9.81
N GLY A 374 13.24 29.85 -11.03
CA GLY A 374 12.33 30.11 -12.13
C GLY A 374 11.52 28.87 -12.53
N GLY A 375 12.18 27.72 -12.65
CA GLY A 375 11.55 26.44 -12.93
C GLY A 375 10.52 26.05 -11.87
N PHE A 376 10.85 26.25 -10.59
CA PHE A 376 9.92 25.97 -9.50
C PHE A 376 8.63 26.79 -9.63
N PHE A 377 8.73 28.11 -9.85
CA PHE A 377 7.55 28.96 -10.00
C PHE A 377 6.74 28.63 -11.26
N ILE A 378 7.39 28.37 -12.39
CA ILE A 378 6.72 27.98 -13.65
C ILE A 378 5.95 26.67 -13.44
N GLY A 379 6.59 25.65 -12.88
CA GLY A 379 5.96 24.35 -12.60
C GLY A 379 4.80 24.45 -11.61
N PHE A 380 4.97 25.25 -10.55
CA PHE A 380 3.94 25.50 -9.55
C PHE A 380 2.70 26.16 -10.16
N VAL A 381 2.89 27.26 -10.89
CA VAL A 381 1.79 28.01 -11.54
C VAL A 381 1.11 27.16 -12.60
N ALA A 382 1.87 26.41 -13.41
CA ALA A 382 1.32 25.55 -14.46
C ALA A 382 0.38 24.47 -13.88
N MET A 383 0.79 23.79 -12.81
CA MET A 383 -0.04 22.77 -12.16
C MET A 383 -1.24 23.38 -11.43
N GLU A 384 -1.09 24.55 -10.81
CA GLU A 384 -2.19 25.27 -10.17
C GLU A 384 -3.27 25.69 -11.19
N ILE A 385 -2.85 26.23 -12.35
CA ILE A 385 -3.77 26.57 -13.45
C ILE A 385 -4.44 25.29 -13.98
N TYR A 386 -3.66 24.24 -14.26
CA TYR A 386 -4.18 22.97 -14.77
C TYR A 386 -5.26 22.37 -13.85
N THR A 387 -4.96 22.19 -12.57
CA THR A 387 -5.90 21.58 -11.61
C THR A 387 -7.13 22.47 -11.37
N ARG A 388 -6.98 23.80 -11.34
CA ARG A 388 -8.12 24.73 -11.22
C ARG A 388 -9.03 24.67 -12.44
N MET A 389 -8.48 24.66 -13.65
CA MET A 389 -9.29 24.57 -14.88
C MET A 389 -10.10 23.28 -14.92
N VAL A 390 -9.47 22.15 -14.58
CA VAL A 390 -10.14 20.83 -14.56
C VAL A 390 -11.30 20.80 -13.56
N VAL A 391 -11.05 21.23 -12.30
CA VAL A 391 -12.09 21.26 -11.26
C VAL A 391 -13.20 22.25 -11.63
N TRP A 392 -12.86 23.41 -12.15
CA TRP A 392 -13.84 24.43 -12.54
C TRP A 392 -14.72 23.97 -13.71
N SER A 393 -14.14 23.29 -14.71
CA SER A 393 -14.87 22.73 -15.85
C SER A 393 -15.95 21.75 -15.39
N ILE A 394 -15.58 20.78 -14.54
CA ILE A 394 -16.50 19.78 -14.01
C ILE A 394 -17.55 20.40 -13.06
N ARG A 395 -17.14 21.34 -12.20
CA ARG A 395 -18.06 22.05 -11.31
C ARG A 395 -19.11 22.85 -12.10
N LYS A 396 -18.69 23.52 -13.18
CA LYS A 396 -19.58 24.30 -14.04
C LYS A 396 -20.67 23.41 -14.64
N ASP A 397 -20.31 22.22 -15.12
CA ASP A 397 -21.26 21.27 -15.69
C ASP A 397 -22.26 20.76 -14.64
N MET A 398 -21.82 20.54 -13.40
CA MET A 398 -22.71 20.12 -12.29
C MET A 398 -23.67 21.22 -11.86
N MET A 399 -23.20 22.47 -11.83
CA MET A 399 -23.99 23.61 -11.42
C MET A 399 -24.92 24.14 -12.52
N PHE A 400 -24.78 23.67 -13.75
CA PHE A 400 -25.56 24.18 -14.89
C PHE A 400 -27.08 24.04 -14.69
N ASN A 401 -27.53 23.00 -13.99
CA ASN A 401 -28.95 22.73 -13.73
C ASN A 401 -29.44 23.25 -12.37
N PHE A 402 -28.61 24.02 -11.66
CA PHE A 402 -29.00 24.55 -10.35
C PHE A 402 -29.95 25.74 -10.54
N ASP A 403 -31.12 25.66 -9.91
CA ASP A 403 -32.07 26.75 -9.89
C ASP A 403 -31.78 27.63 -8.68
N PRO A 404 -31.46 28.92 -8.85
CA PRO A 404 -31.20 29.82 -7.74
C PRO A 404 -32.43 30.04 -6.85
N THR A 405 -33.63 29.68 -7.30
CA THR A 405 -34.87 29.79 -6.51
C THR A 405 -35.11 28.61 -5.57
N LEU A 406 -34.45 27.48 -5.80
CA LEU A 406 -34.58 26.26 -4.99
C LEU A 406 -33.59 26.28 -3.82
N SER A 407 -33.95 25.55 -2.76
CA SER A 407 -33.03 25.34 -1.63
C SER A 407 -31.82 24.50 -2.06
N ASP A 408 -30.68 24.68 -1.39
CA ASP A 408 -29.46 23.90 -1.62
C ASP A 408 -29.73 22.38 -1.55
N THR A 409 -30.62 21.93 -0.66
CA THR A 409 -31.02 20.52 -0.53
C THR A 409 -31.83 20.02 -1.72
N GLU A 410 -32.77 20.82 -2.24
CA GLU A 410 -33.55 20.46 -3.43
C GLU A 410 -32.67 20.40 -4.68
N ASN A 411 -31.72 21.34 -4.80
CA ASN A 411 -30.72 21.34 -5.86
C ASN A 411 -29.82 20.08 -5.80
N ILE A 412 -29.40 19.65 -4.60
CA ILE A 412 -28.69 18.36 -4.43
C ILE A 412 -29.56 17.20 -4.89
N GLN A 413 -30.82 17.11 -4.48
CA GLN A 413 -31.70 16.01 -4.86
C GLN A 413 -31.96 15.96 -6.37
N ARG A 414 -32.04 17.13 -7.01
CA ARG A 414 -32.13 17.24 -8.47
C ARG A 414 -30.83 16.74 -9.12
N LEU A 415 -29.68 17.16 -8.61
CA LEU A 415 -28.38 16.67 -9.08
C LEU A 415 -28.26 15.16 -8.93
N GLU A 416 -28.69 14.56 -7.81
CA GLU A 416 -28.71 13.09 -7.61
C GLU A 416 -29.54 12.37 -8.68
N LYS A 417 -30.65 12.95 -9.14
CA LYS A 417 -31.49 12.36 -10.21
C LYS A 417 -30.82 12.49 -11.58
N GLU A 418 -30.24 13.65 -11.87
CA GLU A 418 -29.67 13.99 -13.19
C GLU A 418 -28.22 13.49 -13.37
N SER A 419 -27.49 13.21 -12.29
CA SER A 419 -26.06 12.88 -12.34
C SER A 419 -25.74 11.62 -13.13
N SER A 420 -26.70 10.72 -13.30
CA SER A 420 -26.55 9.56 -14.18
C SER A 420 -26.37 9.93 -15.65
N PHE A 421 -27.07 10.97 -16.08
CA PHE A 421 -26.93 11.53 -17.42
C PHE A 421 -25.61 12.28 -17.54
N LEU A 422 -25.25 13.09 -16.53
CA LEU A 422 -23.98 13.81 -16.49
C LEU A 422 -22.77 12.85 -16.58
N VAL A 423 -22.80 11.73 -15.87
CA VAL A 423 -21.71 10.74 -15.95
C VAL A 423 -21.63 10.07 -17.33
N LYS A 424 -22.77 9.80 -17.97
CA LYS A 424 -22.80 9.29 -19.36
C LYS A 424 -22.26 10.33 -20.34
N ASP A 425 -22.56 11.60 -20.14
CA ASP A 425 -22.02 12.69 -20.96
C ASP A 425 -20.49 12.83 -20.76
N LEU A 426 -20.00 12.75 -19.52
CA LEU A 426 -18.57 12.74 -19.22
C LEU A 426 -17.85 11.54 -19.82
N GLU A 427 -18.49 10.38 -19.86
CA GLU A 427 -17.98 9.19 -20.53
C GLU A 427 -17.94 9.37 -22.05
N ALA A 428 -19.02 9.87 -22.65
CA ALA A 428 -19.11 10.16 -24.09
C ALA A 428 -18.08 11.20 -24.54
N THR A 429 -17.85 12.23 -23.73
CA THR A 429 -16.87 13.30 -23.99
C THR A 429 -15.44 12.92 -23.58
N LYS A 430 -15.20 11.72 -23.07
CA LYS A 430 -13.90 11.24 -22.56
C LYS A 430 -13.30 12.12 -21.46
N ARG A 431 -14.15 12.82 -20.70
CA ARG A 431 -13.77 13.70 -19.57
C ARG A 431 -13.76 13.00 -18.21
N MET A 432 -13.84 11.67 -18.21
CA MET A 432 -13.86 10.86 -16.99
C MET A 432 -12.67 11.07 -16.06
N ARG A 433 -11.48 11.32 -16.61
CA ARG A 433 -10.29 11.65 -15.82
C ARG A 433 -10.39 13.01 -15.12
N SER A 434 -11.02 14.00 -15.76
CA SER A 434 -11.32 15.28 -15.14
C SER A 434 -12.27 15.12 -13.96
N PHE A 435 -13.25 14.23 -14.12
CA PHE A 435 -14.19 13.87 -13.06
C PHE A 435 -13.55 13.08 -11.92
N GLU A 436 -12.62 12.17 -12.21
CA GLU A 436 -11.77 11.49 -11.21
C GLU A 436 -10.99 12.52 -10.37
N MET A 437 -10.32 13.48 -11.02
CA MET A 437 -9.62 14.57 -10.33
C MET A 437 -10.57 15.45 -9.51
N PHE A 438 -11.78 15.72 -10.00
CA PHE A 438 -12.80 16.45 -9.25
C PHE A 438 -13.15 15.72 -7.95
N ILE A 439 -13.56 14.44 -8.02
CA ILE A 439 -13.89 13.63 -6.83
C ILE A 439 -12.70 13.62 -5.86
N LYS A 440 -11.49 13.39 -6.38
CA LYS A 440 -10.26 13.37 -5.58
C LYS A 440 -10.07 14.65 -4.77
N PHE A 441 -10.17 15.81 -5.41
CA PHE A 441 -9.99 17.09 -4.73
C PHE A 441 -11.17 17.44 -3.82
N SER A 442 -12.39 17.02 -4.13
CA SER A 442 -13.57 17.21 -3.29
C SER A 442 -13.46 16.54 -1.91
N ILE A 443 -12.65 15.49 -1.77
CA ILE A 443 -12.47 14.75 -0.51
C ILE A 443 -11.91 15.64 0.61
N LEU A 444 -10.87 16.44 0.32
CA LEU A 444 -10.19 17.28 1.32
C LEU A 444 -10.43 18.78 1.14
N ASN A 445 -11.12 19.19 0.08
CA ASN A 445 -11.35 20.60 -0.18
C ASN A 445 -12.54 21.11 0.66
N HIS A 446 -12.26 22.08 1.53
CA HIS A 446 -13.27 22.77 2.33
C HIS A 446 -13.78 24.06 1.67
N SER A 447 -13.45 24.32 0.40
CA SER A 447 -13.92 25.54 -0.25
C SER A 447 -15.43 25.49 -0.47
N LYS A 448 -16.15 26.47 0.08
CA LYS A 448 -17.53 26.75 -0.29
C LYS A 448 -17.62 27.17 -1.75
N ILE A 449 -18.68 26.75 -2.41
CA ILE A 449 -18.99 27.18 -3.77
C ILE A 449 -19.47 28.64 -3.69
N ARG A 450 -19.02 29.48 -4.64
CA ARG A 450 -19.41 30.90 -4.65
C ARG A 450 -20.93 31.00 -4.82
N GLY A 451 -21.58 31.65 -3.86
CA GLY A 451 -23.03 31.91 -3.89
C GLY A 451 -23.90 30.84 -3.24
N THR A 452 -23.34 29.74 -2.73
CA THR A 452 -24.10 28.69 -2.01
C THR A 452 -23.40 28.28 -0.71
N GLN A 453 -24.09 27.59 0.20
CA GLN A 453 -23.46 27.02 1.40
C GLN A 453 -22.84 25.63 1.13
N LEU A 454 -22.98 25.14 -0.10
CA LEU A 454 -22.53 23.83 -0.54
C LEU A 454 -21.01 23.75 -0.68
N HIS A 455 -20.46 22.60 -0.33
CA HIS A 455 -19.07 22.25 -0.55
C HIS A 455 -18.95 21.32 -1.76
N ASP A 456 -17.78 21.28 -2.39
CA ASP A 456 -17.51 20.33 -3.49
C ASP A 456 -17.70 18.86 -3.06
N ARG A 457 -17.47 18.58 -1.77
CA ARG A 457 -17.74 17.29 -1.12
C ARG A 457 -19.20 16.87 -1.28
N ASP A 458 -20.14 17.80 -1.06
CA ASP A 458 -21.58 17.52 -1.10
C ASP A 458 -22.02 17.16 -2.52
N LEU A 459 -21.49 17.89 -3.52
CA LEU A 459 -21.68 17.57 -4.94
C LEU A 459 -21.11 16.19 -5.28
N GLY A 460 -19.91 15.88 -4.79
CA GLY A 460 -19.28 14.57 -4.99
C GLY A 460 -20.12 13.42 -4.42
N ILE A 461 -20.64 13.58 -3.21
CA ILE A 461 -21.50 12.58 -2.56
C ILE A 461 -22.81 12.38 -3.33
N ALA A 462 -23.47 13.47 -3.74
CA ALA A 462 -24.70 13.44 -4.53
C ALA A 462 -24.51 12.61 -5.81
N ILE A 463 -23.41 12.83 -6.52
CA ILE A 463 -23.13 12.11 -7.76
C ILE A 463 -22.80 10.64 -7.49
N VAL A 464 -21.98 10.36 -6.48
CA VAL A 464 -21.63 8.98 -6.11
C VAL A 464 -22.87 8.17 -5.75
N LYS A 465 -23.81 8.73 -4.97
CA LYS A 465 -25.11 8.11 -4.63
C LYS A 465 -25.93 7.73 -5.86
N SER A 466 -25.88 8.54 -6.91
CA SER A 466 -26.58 8.26 -8.15
C SER A 466 -25.85 7.19 -8.97
N MET A 467 -24.53 7.31 -9.08
CA MET A 467 -23.67 6.41 -9.87
C MET A 467 -23.75 4.96 -9.42
N THR A 468 -23.88 4.74 -8.12
CA THR A 468 -23.97 3.39 -7.52
C THR A 468 -25.21 2.63 -7.93
N ASN A 469 -26.29 3.34 -8.28
CA ASN A 469 -27.50 2.73 -8.82
C ASN A 469 -27.30 2.25 -10.27
N HIS A 470 -26.25 2.69 -10.96
CA HIS A 470 -25.93 2.28 -12.33
C HIS A 470 -25.05 1.03 -12.36
N LYS A 471 -25.62 -0.07 -12.86
CA LYS A 471 -24.91 -1.34 -13.05
C LYS A 471 -23.77 -1.27 -14.06
N ASN A 472 -23.67 -0.23 -14.89
CA ASN A 472 -22.65 -0.16 -15.95
C ASN A 472 -21.38 0.61 -15.56
N PHE A 473 -21.31 1.20 -14.37
CA PHE A 473 -20.14 1.98 -13.98
C PHE A 473 -18.95 1.09 -13.59
N THR A 474 -17.92 1.03 -14.45
CA THR A 474 -16.80 0.08 -14.32
C THR A 474 -15.44 0.74 -14.07
N GLN A 475 -15.34 2.07 -13.98
CA GLN A 475 -14.03 2.71 -13.79
C GLN A 475 -13.51 2.51 -12.36
N SER A 476 -12.46 1.70 -12.21
CA SER A 476 -11.96 1.25 -10.91
C SER A 476 -11.43 2.38 -10.02
N ASN A 477 -10.70 3.34 -10.58
CA ASN A 477 -10.14 4.46 -9.79
C ASN A 477 -11.26 5.32 -9.19
N ILE A 478 -12.28 5.65 -10.00
CA ILE A 478 -13.41 6.45 -9.53
C ILE A 478 -14.22 5.69 -8.49
N LEU A 479 -14.45 4.39 -8.68
CA LEU A 479 -15.09 3.55 -7.66
C LEU A 479 -14.29 3.52 -6.35
N CYS A 480 -12.96 3.54 -6.42
CA CYS A 480 -12.08 3.60 -5.26
C CYS A 480 -12.22 4.94 -4.52
N LEU A 481 -12.08 6.06 -5.25
CA LEU A 481 -12.25 7.41 -4.69
C LEU A 481 -13.66 7.64 -4.13
N ALA A 482 -14.68 7.14 -4.83
CA ALA A 482 -16.07 7.17 -4.37
C ALA A 482 -16.25 6.36 -3.08
N GLY A 483 -15.66 5.17 -2.98
CA GLY A 483 -15.68 4.37 -1.75
C GLY A 483 -15.04 5.11 -0.56
N ILE A 484 -13.90 5.77 -0.79
CA ILE A 484 -13.23 6.59 0.23
C ILE A 484 -14.12 7.78 0.65
N LEU A 485 -14.71 8.49 -0.33
CA LEU A 485 -15.62 9.61 -0.07
C LEU A 485 -16.82 9.16 0.77
N VAL A 486 -17.47 8.07 0.41
CA VAL A 486 -18.62 7.54 1.15
C VAL A 486 -18.22 7.11 2.57
N ALA A 487 -17.15 6.34 2.72
CA ALA A 487 -16.76 5.77 4.00
C ALA A 487 -16.47 6.83 5.07
N PHE A 488 -15.79 7.91 4.70
CA PHE A 488 -15.30 8.91 5.66
C PHE A 488 -16.14 10.18 5.71
N PHE A 489 -16.89 10.49 4.66
CA PHE A 489 -17.52 11.80 4.49
C PHE A 489 -19.03 11.74 4.26
N TRP A 490 -19.65 10.57 4.16
CA TRP A 490 -21.11 10.46 4.16
C TRP A 490 -21.62 10.13 5.57
N GLU A 491 -22.03 11.15 6.32
CA GLU A 491 -22.38 11.00 7.74
C GLU A 491 -23.83 10.55 7.98
N GLU A 492 -24.73 10.83 7.03
CA GLU A 492 -26.17 10.60 7.18
C GLU A 492 -26.58 9.11 7.10
N GLU A 493 -25.76 8.24 6.48
CA GLU A 493 -26.10 6.82 6.30
C GLU A 493 -25.45 5.88 7.31
N PHE A 494 -26.27 5.07 7.98
CA PHE A 494 -25.83 4.04 8.92
C PHE A 494 -24.98 2.94 8.26
N ASN A 495 -25.21 2.63 6.97
CA ASN A 495 -24.53 1.54 6.25
C ASN A 495 -23.45 2.01 5.25
N ARG A 496 -22.86 3.20 5.47
CA ARG A 496 -21.85 3.77 4.57
C ARG A 496 -20.64 2.86 4.32
N PHE A 497 -20.16 2.15 5.34
CA PHE A 497 -18.97 1.30 5.21
C PHE A 497 -19.23 0.03 4.39
N GLY A 498 -20.39 -0.60 4.58
CA GLY A 498 -20.79 -1.76 3.79
C GLY A 498 -20.92 -1.40 2.31
N PHE A 499 -21.47 -0.22 2.04
CA PHE A 499 -21.58 0.32 0.70
C PHE A 499 -20.22 0.65 0.07
N ALA A 500 -19.35 1.37 0.78
CA ALA A 500 -18.00 1.69 0.32
C ALA A 500 -17.17 0.42 0.03
N SER A 501 -17.25 -0.59 0.90
CA SER A 501 -16.59 -1.89 0.71
C SER A 501 -17.12 -2.59 -0.55
N ALA A 502 -18.42 -2.54 -0.82
CA ALA A 502 -18.99 -3.11 -2.04
C ALA A 502 -18.48 -2.41 -3.32
N MET A 503 -18.33 -1.09 -3.30
CA MET A 503 -17.76 -0.32 -4.43
C MET A 503 -16.30 -0.70 -4.69
N LEU A 504 -15.49 -0.81 -3.64
CA LEU A 504 -14.08 -1.22 -3.75
C LEU A 504 -13.92 -2.67 -4.19
N LYS A 505 -14.73 -3.59 -3.68
CA LYS A 505 -14.75 -4.99 -4.14
C LYS A 505 -15.14 -5.08 -5.62
N ARG A 506 -16.00 -4.18 -6.09
CA ARG A 506 -16.32 -4.05 -7.52
C ARG A 506 -15.13 -3.50 -8.32
N ALA A 507 -14.45 -2.46 -7.83
CA ALA A 507 -13.24 -1.93 -8.45
C ALA A 507 -12.13 -2.97 -8.56
N PHE A 508 -11.95 -3.78 -7.52
CA PHE A 508 -10.96 -4.85 -7.42
C PHE A 508 -11.22 -6.01 -8.41
N LYS A 509 -12.49 -6.29 -8.76
CA LYS A 509 -12.84 -7.33 -9.74
C LYS A 509 -12.43 -6.97 -11.16
N ASN A 510 -12.23 -5.68 -11.46
CA ASN A 510 -11.74 -5.26 -12.77
C ASN A 510 -10.24 -5.55 -12.86
N LYS A 511 -9.79 -6.07 -14.00
CA LYS A 511 -8.38 -6.42 -14.23
C LYS A 511 -7.49 -5.20 -14.01
N SER A 512 -6.66 -5.24 -12.97
CA SER A 512 -5.81 -4.13 -12.56
C SER A 512 -4.35 -4.56 -12.42
N GLY A 513 -3.43 -3.59 -12.43
CA GLY A 513 -2.00 -3.84 -12.23
C GLY A 513 -1.69 -4.26 -10.79
N ILE A 514 -0.51 -4.85 -10.55
CA ILE A 514 -0.09 -5.32 -9.21
C ILE A 514 -0.15 -4.20 -8.17
N ILE A 515 0.30 -2.99 -8.54
CA ILE A 515 0.29 -1.82 -7.64
C ILE A 515 -1.15 -1.34 -7.36
N GLN A 516 -2.03 -1.41 -8.36
CA GLN A 516 -3.45 -1.05 -8.16
C GLN A 516 -4.17 -2.07 -7.28
N ASP A 517 -3.91 -3.36 -7.47
CA ASP A 517 -4.43 -4.42 -6.60
C ASP A 517 -3.99 -4.20 -5.13
N LEU A 518 -2.73 -3.80 -4.93
CA LEU A 518 -2.20 -3.43 -3.61
C LEU A 518 -3.01 -2.28 -3.00
N ILE A 519 -3.21 -1.19 -3.76
CA ILE A 519 -3.94 0.00 -3.32
C ILE A 519 -5.39 -0.37 -2.98
N TYR A 520 -6.09 -1.13 -3.83
CA TYR A 520 -7.48 -1.52 -3.56
C TYR A 520 -7.60 -2.36 -2.30
N ARG A 521 -6.72 -3.35 -2.10
CA ARG A 521 -6.72 -4.15 -0.87
C ARG A 521 -6.43 -3.31 0.36
N GLU A 522 -5.50 -2.37 0.25
CA GLU A 522 -5.21 -1.42 1.31
C GLU A 522 -6.47 -0.60 1.67
N ARG A 523 -7.17 -0.03 0.69
CA ARG A 523 -8.40 0.75 0.93
C ARG A 523 -9.55 -0.08 1.49
N ILE A 524 -9.72 -1.32 1.02
CA ILE A 524 -10.72 -2.24 1.59
C ILE A 524 -10.44 -2.44 3.08
N MET A 525 -9.19 -2.73 3.43
CA MET A 525 -8.81 -2.97 4.82
C MET A 525 -8.91 -1.70 5.68
N GLU A 526 -8.55 -0.53 5.16
CA GLU A 526 -8.76 0.76 5.85
C GLU A 526 -10.23 1.00 6.19
N ILE A 527 -11.15 0.69 5.26
CA ILE A 527 -12.59 0.85 5.46
C ILE A 527 -13.14 -0.18 6.43
N GLU A 528 -12.64 -1.42 6.41
CA GLU A 528 -13.01 -2.45 7.38
C GLU A 528 -12.58 -2.05 8.80
N ILE A 529 -11.34 -1.56 8.97
CA ILE A 529 -10.85 -1.02 10.25
C ILE A 529 -11.70 0.17 10.71
N ALA A 530 -12.01 1.11 9.80
CA ALA A 530 -12.83 2.26 10.12
C ALA A 530 -14.27 1.87 10.50
N SER A 531 -14.83 0.85 9.83
CA SER A 531 -16.14 0.29 10.14
C SER A 531 -16.19 -0.33 11.53
N GLU A 532 -15.15 -1.08 11.90
CA GLU A 532 -15.03 -1.65 13.25
C GLU A 532 -14.89 -0.54 14.30
N GLN A 533 -14.01 0.43 14.05
CA GLN A 533 -13.81 1.56 14.96
C GLN A 533 -15.11 2.37 15.17
N ALA A 534 -15.93 2.54 14.13
CA ALA A 534 -17.23 3.19 14.22
C ALA A 534 -18.25 2.40 15.05
N ARG A 535 -18.10 1.07 15.18
CA ARG A 535 -18.92 0.21 16.05
C ARG A 535 -18.43 0.19 17.50
N GLY A 536 -17.40 0.97 17.85
CA GLY A 536 -16.78 0.96 19.18
C GLY A 536 -15.83 -0.21 19.41
N VAL A 537 -15.57 -1.03 18.39
CA VAL A 537 -14.56 -2.09 18.44
C VAL A 537 -13.18 -1.44 18.52
N LYS A 538 -12.40 -1.81 19.54
CA LYS A 538 -11.01 -1.33 19.68
C LYS A 538 -10.19 -1.83 18.49
N ARG A 539 -9.34 -0.96 17.92
CA ARG A 539 -8.45 -1.17 16.75
C ARG A 539 -7.69 -2.50 16.69
N SER A 540 -7.54 -3.14 17.84
CA SER A 540 -6.90 -4.44 18.02
C SER A 540 -7.52 -5.54 17.13
N ILE A 541 -8.85 -5.59 16.95
CA ILE A 541 -9.50 -6.74 16.32
C ILE A 541 -9.14 -6.89 14.83
N ALA A 542 -9.23 -5.83 14.03
CA ALA A 542 -9.00 -5.89 12.58
C ALA A 542 -7.64 -6.52 12.19
N ASP A 543 -6.58 -6.22 12.94
CA ASP A 543 -5.24 -6.78 12.70
C ASP A 543 -5.16 -8.29 13.05
N ILE A 544 -6.14 -8.80 13.81
CA ILE A 544 -6.22 -10.20 14.27
C ILE A 544 -7.18 -11.03 13.41
N VAL A 545 -8.13 -10.42 12.70
CA VAL A 545 -9.15 -11.15 11.91
C VAL A 545 -8.51 -12.17 10.96
N ASP A 546 -7.47 -11.79 10.23
CA ASP A 546 -6.76 -12.71 9.32
C ASP A 546 -6.08 -13.86 10.08
N VAL A 547 -5.57 -13.59 11.29
CA VAL A 547 -5.01 -14.63 12.17
C VAL A 547 -6.10 -15.60 12.61
N LEU A 548 -7.30 -15.11 12.95
CA LEU A 548 -8.45 -15.94 13.34
C LEU A 548 -8.94 -16.80 12.19
N VAL A 549 -9.05 -16.25 10.99
CA VAL A 549 -9.42 -17.02 9.78
C VAL A 549 -8.38 -18.10 9.50
N THR A 550 -7.09 -17.78 9.67
CA THR A 550 -6.01 -18.76 9.53
C THR A 550 -6.10 -19.86 10.58
N LEU A 551 -6.35 -19.52 11.86
CA LEU A 551 -6.53 -20.49 12.93
C LEU A 551 -7.74 -21.39 12.70
N GLN A 552 -8.86 -20.82 12.28
CA GLN A 552 -10.07 -21.58 11.95
C GLN A 552 -9.83 -22.54 10.77
N THR A 553 -9.05 -22.12 9.78
CA THR A 553 -8.68 -22.99 8.65
C THR A 553 -7.73 -24.12 9.10
N LYS A 554 -6.77 -23.84 9.99
CA LYS A 554 -5.92 -24.86 10.60
C LYS A 554 -6.73 -25.84 11.45
N GLN A 555 -7.67 -25.36 12.27
CA GLN A 555 -8.58 -26.19 13.05
C GLN A 555 -9.35 -27.15 12.15
N LYS A 556 -10.02 -26.65 11.10
CA LYS A 556 -10.73 -27.50 10.12
C LYS A 556 -9.80 -28.55 9.49
N ARG A 557 -8.55 -28.18 9.21
CA ARG A 557 -7.54 -29.11 8.65
C ARG A 557 -7.13 -30.17 9.67
N ILE A 558 -6.95 -29.82 10.94
CA ILE A 558 -6.67 -30.78 12.02
C ILE A 558 -7.83 -31.75 12.15
N THR A 559 -9.08 -31.28 12.19
CA THR A 559 -10.26 -32.14 12.24
C THR A 559 -10.36 -33.06 11.02
N ALA A 560 -10.00 -32.58 9.83
CA ALA A 560 -9.93 -33.43 8.63
C ALA A 560 -8.83 -34.51 8.74
N LEU A 561 -7.67 -34.17 9.31
CA LEU A 561 -6.61 -35.15 9.58
C LEU A 561 -7.00 -36.15 10.67
N HIS A 562 -7.71 -35.75 11.73
CA HIS A 562 -8.28 -36.68 12.71
C HIS A 562 -9.19 -37.71 12.02
N LYS A 563 -10.06 -37.27 11.10
CA LYS A 563 -10.90 -38.19 10.31
C LYS A 563 -10.07 -39.11 9.42
N ALA A 564 -9.03 -38.60 8.77
CA ALA A 564 -8.13 -39.38 7.93
C ALA A 564 -7.34 -40.41 8.75
N PHE A 565 -6.87 -40.03 9.94
CA PHE A 565 -6.19 -40.90 10.89
C PHE A 565 -7.07 -42.09 11.27
N TRP A 566 -8.31 -41.84 11.72
CA TRP A 566 -9.26 -42.89 12.03
C TRP A 566 -9.60 -43.75 10.81
N LYS A 567 -9.76 -43.14 9.63
CA LYS A 567 -9.99 -43.89 8.40
C LYS A 567 -8.84 -44.87 8.11
N CYS A 568 -7.58 -44.44 8.19
CA CYS A 568 -6.42 -45.30 7.98
C CYS A 568 -6.29 -46.40 9.04
N LEU A 569 -6.70 -46.14 10.29
CA LEU A 569 -6.71 -47.16 11.34
C LEU A 569 -7.81 -48.21 11.16
N MET A 570 -8.91 -47.85 10.49
CA MET A 570 -10.05 -48.75 10.22
C MET A 570 -9.88 -49.54 8.92
N GLU A 571 -8.83 -49.29 8.14
CA GLU A 571 -8.50 -50.09 6.96
C GLU A 571 -8.08 -51.51 7.37
N GLU A 572 -8.32 -52.49 6.50
CA GLU A 572 -7.97 -53.90 6.78
C GLU A 572 -6.46 -54.05 7.00
N VAL A 573 -5.64 -53.36 6.20
CA VAL A 573 -4.18 -53.32 6.33
C VAL A 573 -3.74 -51.90 6.68
N VAL A 574 -3.21 -51.70 7.89
CA VAL A 574 -2.81 -50.37 8.38
C VAL A 574 -1.43 -49.99 7.83
N ASN A 575 -1.35 -48.89 7.08
CA ASN A 575 -0.07 -48.32 6.66
C ASN A 575 0.52 -47.43 7.78
N TYR A 576 1.44 -48.01 8.55
CA TYR A 576 2.10 -47.36 9.69
C TYR A 576 2.80 -46.04 9.35
N ASN A 577 3.45 -45.96 8.20
CA ASN A 577 4.16 -44.75 7.79
C ASN A 577 3.19 -43.59 7.58
N THR A 578 2.04 -43.88 6.96
CA THR A 578 0.97 -42.89 6.74
C THR A 578 0.34 -42.45 8.05
N VAL A 579 0.02 -43.38 8.96
CA VAL A 579 -0.57 -43.08 10.27
C VAL A 579 0.38 -42.22 11.11
N SER A 580 1.66 -42.60 11.20
CA SER A 580 2.70 -41.85 11.92
C SER A 580 2.88 -40.44 11.34
N TYR A 581 2.91 -40.31 10.02
CA TYR A 581 3.00 -39.01 9.34
C TYR A 581 1.80 -38.10 9.62
N ILE A 582 0.57 -38.65 9.56
CA ILE A 582 -0.65 -37.92 9.89
C ILE A 582 -0.61 -37.45 11.35
N ASN A 583 -0.24 -38.33 12.29
CA ASN A 583 -0.14 -38.00 13.71
C ASN A 583 0.88 -36.87 13.96
N ARG A 584 2.09 -36.98 13.41
CA ARG A 584 3.13 -35.93 13.50
C ARG A 584 2.62 -34.59 12.97
N THR A 585 1.84 -34.62 11.89
CA THR A 585 1.27 -33.41 11.28
C THR A 585 0.18 -32.79 12.15
N ILE A 586 -0.69 -33.60 12.76
CA ILE A 586 -1.68 -33.16 13.75
C ILE A 586 -0.96 -32.49 14.92
N THR A 587 -0.02 -33.17 15.57
CA THR A 587 0.69 -32.68 16.76
C THR A 587 1.38 -31.34 16.48
N ARG A 588 2.06 -31.21 15.34
CA ARG A 588 2.71 -29.96 14.93
C ARG A 588 1.71 -28.82 14.77
N MET A 589 0.59 -29.04 14.06
CA MET A 589 -0.41 -28.00 13.82
C MET A 589 -1.17 -27.63 15.10
N THR A 590 -1.49 -28.62 15.94
CA THR A 590 -2.11 -28.40 17.25
C THR A 590 -1.21 -27.54 18.14
N ARG A 591 0.09 -27.84 18.22
CA ARG A 591 1.06 -27.02 18.97
C ARG A 591 1.12 -25.58 18.45
N GLU A 592 1.20 -25.38 17.14
CA GLU A 592 1.19 -24.03 16.55
C GLU A 592 -0.10 -23.25 16.89
N CYS A 593 -1.26 -23.92 16.89
CA CYS A 593 -2.53 -23.31 17.27
C CYS A 593 -2.53 -22.94 18.76
N ILE A 594 -2.13 -23.85 19.66
CA ILE A 594 -2.05 -23.61 21.11
C ILE A 594 -1.16 -22.40 21.40
N GLU A 595 0.04 -22.35 20.83
CA GLU A 595 0.95 -21.21 20.98
C GLU A 595 0.25 -19.92 20.54
N THR A 596 -0.29 -19.91 19.31
CA THR A 596 -0.95 -18.72 18.73
C THR A 596 -2.14 -18.25 19.57
N PHE A 597 -3.00 -19.15 20.04
CA PHE A 597 -4.11 -18.82 20.93
C PHE A 597 -3.61 -18.28 22.27
N GLY A 598 -2.59 -18.89 22.88
CA GLY A 598 -1.99 -18.39 24.12
C GLY A 598 -1.48 -16.94 23.98
N HIS A 599 -0.88 -16.61 22.83
CA HIS A 599 -0.50 -15.22 22.53
C HIS A 599 -1.69 -14.29 22.36
N LEU A 600 -2.70 -14.73 21.60
CA LEU A 600 -3.88 -13.92 21.33
C LEU A 600 -4.65 -13.64 22.62
N ILE A 601 -4.86 -14.64 23.46
CA ILE A 601 -5.54 -14.49 24.76
C ILE A 601 -4.75 -13.59 25.70
N LYS A 602 -3.41 -13.71 25.75
CA LYS A 602 -2.57 -12.84 26.58
C LYS A 602 -2.62 -11.37 26.14
N ASN A 603 -2.59 -11.11 24.84
CA ASN A 603 -2.56 -9.75 24.30
C ASN A 603 -3.96 -9.12 24.18
N TYR A 604 -4.99 -9.96 24.07
CA TYR A 604 -6.36 -9.56 23.74
C TYR A 604 -7.36 -10.25 24.67
N ARG A 605 -7.09 -10.19 25.98
CA ARG A 605 -7.87 -10.88 27.02
C ARG A 605 -9.37 -10.56 27.01
N HIS A 606 -9.72 -9.36 26.58
CA HIS A 606 -11.12 -8.88 26.55
C HIS A 606 -11.85 -9.24 25.25
N GLU A 607 -11.18 -9.91 24.32
CA GLU A 607 -11.73 -10.13 22.98
C GLU A 607 -12.53 -11.44 22.91
N ARG A 608 -13.86 -11.30 22.91
CA ARG A 608 -14.83 -12.42 22.94
C ARG A 608 -14.67 -13.34 21.74
N SER A 609 -14.43 -12.79 20.56
CA SER A 609 -14.27 -13.58 19.32
C SER A 609 -13.11 -14.56 19.40
N ILE A 610 -12.02 -14.16 20.07
CA ILE A 610 -10.83 -14.98 20.30
C ILE A 610 -11.14 -16.08 21.32
N LYS A 611 -11.77 -15.73 22.45
CA LYS A 611 -12.16 -16.70 23.48
C LYS A 611 -13.11 -17.78 22.93
N ARG A 612 -14.15 -17.39 22.19
CA ARG A 612 -15.08 -18.34 21.55
C ARG A 612 -14.39 -19.25 20.54
N LEU A 613 -13.48 -18.71 19.73
CA LEU A 613 -12.72 -19.53 18.79
C LEU A 613 -11.76 -20.49 19.50
N TYR A 614 -11.17 -20.06 20.62
CA TYR A 614 -10.32 -20.91 21.44
C TYR A 614 -11.11 -22.00 22.16
N ALA A 615 -12.25 -21.68 22.77
CA ALA A 615 -13.15 -22.67 23.38
C ALA A 615 -13.54 -23.75 22.37
N ARG A 616 -13.94 -23.35 21.16
CA ARG A 616 -14.22 -24.29 20.06
C ARG A 616 -13.01 -25.15 19.69
N PHE A 617 -11.81 -24.59 19.70
CA PHE A 617 -10.59 -25.35 19.44
C PHE A 617 -10.31 -26.38 20.56
N VAL A 618 -10.49 -25.99 21.82
CA VAL A 618 -10.37 -26.88 22.98
C VAL A 618 -11.39 -28.03 22.89
N GLU A 619 -12.63 -27.71 22.54
CA GLU A 619 -13.72 -28.69 22.34
C GLU A 619 -13.46 -29.64 21.16
N GLU A 620 -13.25 -29.10 19.95
CA GLU A 620 -13.23 -29.90 18.72
C GLU A 620 -11.87 -30.57 18.44
N VAL A 621 -10.77 -30.03 18.98
CA VAL A 621 -9.39 -30.49 18.68
C VAL A 621 -8.70 -31.10 19.90
N LEU A 622 -8.84 -30.49 21.09
CA LEU A 622 -8.26 -31.04 22.32
C LEU A 622 -9.21 -32.02 23.03
N PHE A 623 -10.48 -32.04 22.63
CA PHE A 623 -11.53 -32.90 23.19
C PHE A 623 -11.78 -32.69 24.69
N ASP A 624 -11.51 -31.47 25.18
CA ASP A 624 -11.73 -31.09 26.57
C ASP A 624 -13.00 -30.22 26.68
N PHE A 625 -14.13 -30.91 26.87
CA PHE A 625 -15.45 -30.27 26.91
C PHE A 625 -15.66 -29.42 28.16
N GLU A 626 -15.03 -29.79 29.28
CA GLU A 626 -15.20 -29.11 30.56
C GLU A 626 -14.54 -27.73 30.49
N THR A 627 -13.25 -27.68 30.12
CA THR A 627 -12.53 -26.42 29.93
C THR A 627 -13.15 -25.55 28.85
N ALA A 628 -13.65 -26.15 27.76
CA ALA A 628 -14.31 -25.38 26.71
C ALA A 628 -15.60 -24.71 27.21
N ASN A 629 -16.43 -25.42 27.98
CA ASN A 629 -17.65 -24.88 28.57
C ASN A 629 -17.35 -23.76 29.56
N GLU A 630 -16.33 -23.91 30.43
CA GLU A 630 -15.89 -22.85 31.32
C GLU A 630 -15.51 -21.57 30.56
N ILE A 631 -14.78 -21.70 29.44
CA ILE A 631 -14.40 -20.54 28.62
C ILE A 631 -15.63 -19.91 27.94
N TYR A 632 -16.60 -20.72 27.48
CA TYR A 632 -17.85 -20.20 26.92
C TYR A 632 -18.65 -19.44 27.98
N GLU A 633 -18.81 -19.99 29.17
CA GLU A 633 -19.48 -19.35 30.30
C GLU A 633 -18.78 -18.05 30.70
N GLU A 634 -17.46 -18.05 30.89
CA GLU A 634 -16.68 -16.84 31.20
C GLU A 634 -16.83 -15.77 30.09
N THR A 635 -17.00 -16.20 28.83
CA THR A 635 -17.20 -15.26 27.72
C THR A 635 -18.61 -14.69 27.69
N ASP A 636 -19.62 -15.49 28.01
CA ASP A 636 -21.02 -15.05 28.04
C ASP A 636 -21.34 -14.21 29.29
N GLU A 637 -20.71 -14.49 30.43
CA GLU A 637 -20.77 -13.62 31.62
C GLU A 637 -20.17 -12.22 31.33
N ALA A 638 -19.03 -12.18 30.63
CA ALA A 638 -18.44 -10.91 30.18
C ALA A 638 -19.34 -10.16 29.18
N ASP A 639 -20.15 -10.88 28.40
CA ASP A 639 -21.14 -10.29 27.49
C ASP A 639 -22.27 -9.58 28.28
N ASP A 640 -22.74 -10.22 29.35
CA ASP A 640 -23.81 -9.71 30.22
C ASP A 640 -23.36 -8.49 31.04
N ASP A 641 -22.12 -8.48 31.52
CA ASP A 641 -21.60 -7.34 32.28
C ASP A 641 -21.45 -6.09 31.41
N ASP A 642 -20.85 -6.22 30.22
CA ASP A 642 -20.69 -5.08 29.28
C ASP A 642 -22.05 -4.52 28.83
N THR A 643 -23.05 -5.38 28.60
CA THR A 643 -24.39 -4.93 28.22
C THR A 643 -25.10 -4.20 29.36
N ARG A 644 -24.92 -4.62 30.61
CA ARG A 644 -25.42 -3.89 31.80
C ARG A 644 -24.74 -2.53 31.96
N TYR A 645 -23.42 -2.45 31.80
CA TYR A 645 -22.69 -1.17 31.84
C TYR A 645 -23.14 -0.21 30.74
N GLN A 646 -23.36 -0.72 29.52
CA GLN A 646 -23.78 0.09 28.39
C GLN A 646 -25.24 0.57 28.53
N ALA A 647 -26.13 -0.28 29.06
CA ALA A 647 -27.51 0.11 29.38
C ALA A 647 -27.54 1.20 30.47
N GLY A 648 -26.74 1.06 31.54
CA GLY A 648 -26.65 2.07 32.60
C GLY A 648 -26.08 3.42 32.13
N TYR A 649 -25.12 3.41 31.20
CA TYR A 649 -24.56 4.64 30.63
C TYR A 649 -25.56 5.39 29.72
N ILE A 650 -26.39 4.66 28.97
CA ILE A 650 -27.43 5.25 28.11
C ILE A 650 -28.57 5.84 28.97
N GLU A 651 -28.96 5.18 30.07
CA GLU A 651 -29.96 5.72 31.00
C GLU A 651 -29.50 7.00 31.71
N LEU A 652 -28.22 7.09 32.12
CA LEU A 652 -27.70 8.29 32.78
C LEU A 652 -27.68 9.52 31.84
N HIS A 653 -27.45 9.34 30.54
CA HIS A 653 -27.44 10.43 29.57
C HIS A 653 -28.84 10.82 29.08
N HIS A 654 -29.84 9.95 29.20
CA HIS A 654 -31.22 10.27 28.78
C HIS A 654 -32.02 11.07 29.81
N HIS A 655 -31.62 11.09 31.09
CA HIS A 655 -32.31 11.87 32.13
C HIS A 655 -32.05 13.39 32.09
N GLY A 656 -31.17 13.89 31.21
CA GLY A 656 -30.87 15.32 31.07
C GLY A 656 -31.71 16.09 30.04
N SER A 657 -32.48 15.43 29.18
CA SER A 657 -33.27 16.10 28.12
C SER A 657 -34.77 15.97 28.38
N LYS A 658 -35.32 16.91 29.17
CA LYS A 658 -36.77 17.13 29.25
C LYS A 658 -37.23 17.80 27.95
N GLY A 659 -37.69 17.00 26.99
CA GLY A 659 -38.32 17.49 25.76
C GLY A 659 -38.73 16.33 24.86
N GLY A 660 -39.98 15.88 25.02
CA GLY A 660 -40.46 14.63 24.46
C GLY A 660 -40.59 14.60 22.94
N VAL A 661 -40.23 13.45 22.35
CA VAL A 661 -40.96 12.81 21.25
C VAL A 661 -40.80 11.30 21.42
N ALA A 662 -41.92 10.59 21.47
CA ALA A 662 -41.97 9.13 21.64
C ALA A 662 -41.34 8.41 20.43
N ALA A 663 -40.10 7.95 20.58
CA ALA A 663 -39.45 7.08 19.61
C ALA A 663 -39.89 5.63 19.82
N LYS A 664 -40.56 5.06 18.80
CA LYS A 664 -40.96 3.65 18.77
C LYS A 664 -39.72 2.76 18.77
N ASN A 665 -39.57 1.94 19.82
CA ASN A 665 -38.64 0.81 19.86
C ASN A 665 -38.90 -0.13 18.68
N ARG A 666 -38.00 -0.14 17.70
CA ARG A 666 -37.89 -1.21 16.70
C ARG A 666 -36.72 -2.09 17.08
N VAL A 667 -37.04 -3.24 17.67
CA VAL A 667 -36.11 -4.35 17.87
C VAL A 667 -35.76 -4.90 16.49
N HIS A 668 -34.49 -4.81 16.10
CA HIS A 668 -33.96 -5.50 14.94
C HIS A 668 -33.40 -6.86 15.39
N PRO A 669 -33.78 -7.98 14.74
CA PRO A 669 -33.21 -9.27 15.07
C PRO A 669 -31.74 -9.32 14.65
N TYR A 670 -30.88 -9.66 15.61
CA TYR A 670 -29.49 -10.01 15.37
C TYR A 670 -29.46 -11.23 14.44
N THR A 671 -28.96 -11.05 13.21
CA THR A 671 -28.80 -12.17 12.28
C THR A 671 -27.47 -12.84 12.60
N SER A 672 -27.51 -13.95 13.33
CA SER A 672 -26.33 -14.79 13.53
C SER A 672 -25.85 -15.32 12.17
N LEU A 673 -24.54 -15.20 11.93
CA LEU A 673 -23.87 -15.80 10.77
C LEU A 673 -23.93 -17.32 10.93
N SER A 674 -24.97 -17.96 10.39
CA SER A 674 -25.02 -19.42 10.22
C SER A 674 -24.24 -19.81 8.97
N PRO A 675 -23.15 -20.59 9.07
CA PRO A 675 -22.48 -21.12 7.89
C PRO A 675 -23.19 -22.42 7.46
N LYS A 676 -24.13 -22.32 6.52
CA LYS A 676 -24.56 -23.47 5.73
C LYS A 676 -23.80 -23.50 4.41
N GLU A 677 -22.70 -24.26 4.39
CA GLU A 677 -22.07 -24.72 3.16
C GLU A 677 -21.63 -26.17 3.35
N LYS A 678 -22.49 -27.10 2.92
CA LYS A 678 -22.12 -28.52 2.74
C LYS A 678 -21.49 -28.63 1.36
N THR A 679 -20.20 -28.39 1.27
CA THR A 679 -19.39 -28.79 0.11
C THR A 679 -18.55 -29.97 0.56
N MET A 680 -18.86 -31.16 0.04
CA MET A 680 -18.02 -32.35 0.24
C MET A 680 -16.63 -32.08 -0.34
N ALA A 681 -15.65 -31.84 0.53
CA ALA A 681 -14.25 -31.80 0.14
C ALA A 681 -13.78 -33.25 -0.10
N SER A 682 -13.61 -33.64 -1.36
CA SER A 682 -12.83 -34.82 -1.71
C SER A 682 -11.37 -34.57 -1.32
N LEU A 683 -10.87 -35.34 -0.35
CA LEU A 683 -9.52 -35.24 0.18
C LEU A 683 -8.53 -35.78 -0.87
N ASP A 684 -7.84 -34.90 -1.59
CA ASP A 684 -6.76 -35.29 -2.52
C ASP A 684 -5.44 -35.40 -1.74
N LEU A 685 -5.02 -36.64 -1.46
CA LEU A 685 -3.81 -36.98 -0.70
C LEU A 685 -2.52 -36.91 -1.54
N THR A 686 -2.61 -36.61 -2.84
CA THR A 686 -1.47 -36.63 -3.77
C THR A 686 -0.42 -35.54 -3.51
N GLY A 687 -0.72 -34.52 -2.72
CA GLY A 687 0.18 -33.40 -2.41
C GLY A 687 1.09 -33.55 -1.18
N LEU A 688 1.10 -34.69 -0.48
CA LEU A 688 1.77 -34.85 0.84
C LEU A 688 3.22 -35.41 0.77
N HIS A 689 3.77 -35.68 -0.41
CA HIS A 689 5.12 -36.26 -0.59
C HIS A 689 6.28 -35.25 -0.70
N GLY A 690 6.09 -33.99 -0.28
CA GLY A 690 7.11 -32.95 -0.37
C GLY A 690 7.96 -32.78 0.89
N GLY A 691 9.11 -33.46 0.95
CA GLY A 691 10.34 -33.09 1.67
C GLY A 691 10.21 -32.70 3.16
N SER A 692 10.37 -33.67 4.07
CA SER A 692 10.75 -33.41 5.46
C SER A 692 12.17 -33.93 5.71
N THR A 693 13.07 -33.03 6.09
CA THR A 693 14.31 -33.37 6.79
C THR A 693 13.97 -34.20 8.02
N GLU A 694 14.44 -35.44 8.04
CA GLU A 694 14.19 -36.40 9.12
C GLU A 694 14.78 -35.88 10.44
N LEU A 695 13.90 -35.69 11.44
CA LEU A 695 14.31 -35.75 12.83
C LEU A 695 14.57 -37.22 13.14
N VAL A 696 15.85 -37.60 13.21
CA VAL A 696 16.30 -38.92 13.65
C VAL A 696 16.05 -39.00 15.15
N GLU A 697 14.92 -39.59 15.54
CA GLU A 697 14.77 -40.17 16.87
C GLU A 697 15.34 -41.60 16.84
N ASN A 698 16.09 -41.96 17.88
CA ASN A 698 16.65 -43.29 18.08
C ASN A 698 15.53 -44.33 18.03
N ALA A 699 15.54 -45.17 17.00
CA ALA A 699 14.58 -46.26 16.80
C ALA A 699 14.71 -47.41 17.82
N GLU A 700 15.62 -47.30 18.79
CA GLU A 700 15.87 -48.32 19.81
C GLU A 700 14.98 -48.22 21.06
N GLU A 701 14.22 -47.12 21.25
CA GLU A 701 13.34 -46.99 22.43
C GLU A 701 11.88 -47.43 22.18
N LEU A 702 11.55 -47.83 20.94
CA LEU A 702 10.26 -48.44 20.60
C LEU A 702 10.47 -49.91 20.24
N ASP A 703 10.53 -50.77 21.26
CA ASP A 703 10.64 -52.22 21.09
C ASP A 703 9.34 -52.81 20.50
N LEU A 704 9.20 -52.67 19.18
CA LEU A 704 8.07 -53.15 18.38
C LEU A 704 8.21 -54.63 17.98
N LYS A 705 9.26 -55.32 18.43
CA LYS A 705 9.49 -56.72 18.05
C LYS A 705 8.65 -57.70 18.87
N GLU A 706 8.24 -57.34 20.09
CA GLU A 706 7.48 -58.26 20.95
C GLU A 706 5.96 -58.19 20.72
N ALA A 707 5.45 -57.13 20.07
CA ALA A 707 4.05 -57.03 19.64
C ALA A 707 3.78 -57.68 18.26
N ALA A 708 4.73 -58.45 17.72
CA ALA A 708 4.77 -58.80 16.31
C ALA A 708 3.70 -59.79 15.83
N GLU A 709 3.05 -60.57 16.70
CA GLU A 709 2.23 -61.71 16.26
C GLU A 709 0.72 -61.47 16.22
N ASP A 710 0.18 -60.44 16.88
CA ASP A 710 -1.25 -60.15 16.85
C ASP A 710 -1.55 -58.72 16.35
N GLU A 711 -2.22 -58.63 15.21
CA GLU A 711 -2.62 -57.38 14.58
C GLU A 711 -3.58 -56.57 15.48
N ALA A 712 -4.35 -57.25 16.34
CA ALA A 712 -5.18 -56.62 17.36
C ALA A 712 -4.34 -55.94 18.45
N ASN A 713 -3.25 -56.55 18.91
CA ASN A 713 -2.36 -55.98 19.92
C ASN A 713 -1.55 -54.80 19.36
N LYS A 714 -1.17 -54.82 18.08
CA LYS A 714 -0.56 -53.65 17.40
C LYS A 714 -1.54 -52.48 17.30
N ARG A 715 -2.81 -52.74 16.98
CA ARG A 715 -3.88 -51.73 16.97
C ARG A 715 -4.11 -51.18 18.37
N GLU A 716 -4.16 -52.02 19.40
CA GLU A 716 -4.32 -51.60 20.79
C GLU A 716 -3.12 -50.77 21.27
N PHE A 717 -1.90 -51.19 20.97
CA PHE A 717 -0.68 -50.45 21.31
C PHE A 717 -0.63 -49.08 20.61
N LEU A 718 -1.07 -48.99 19.35
CA LEU A 718 -1.21 -47.72 18.62
C LEU A 718 -2.28 -46.81 19.21
N ILE A 719 -3.44 -47.37 19.58
CA ILE A 719 -4.49 -46.63 20.27
C ILE A 719 -3.96 -46.11 21.60
N ARG A 720 -3.24 -46.94 22.37
CA ARG A 720 -2.59 -46.54 23.61
C ARG A 720 -1.53 -45.47 23.36
N ALA A 721 -0.63 -45.61 22.39
CA ALA A 721 0.41 -44.64 22.07
C ALA A 721 -0.14 -43.30 21.54
N ALA A 722 -1.23 -43.34 20.76
CA ALA A 722 -1.92 -42.16 20.26
C ALA A 722 -2.72 -41.44 21.37
N ILE A 723 -3.25 -42.19 22.34
CA ILE A 723 -3.92 -41.65 23.54
C ILE A 723 -2.90 -41.18 24.58
N SER A 724 -1.77 -41.88 24.71
CA SER A 724 -0.77 -41.67 25.76
C SER A 724 0.35 -40.72 25.38
N THR A 725 0.35 -40.14 24.16
CA THR A 725 1.31 -39.07 23.85
C THR A 725 0.92 -37.87 24.70
N PRO A 726 1.61 -37.57 25.80
CA PRO A 726 1.16 -36.51 26.69
C PRO A 726 1.34 -35.19 25.93
N PRO A 727 0.42 -34.22 26.07
CA PRO A 727 0.84 -32.84 25.90
C PRO A 727 1.93 -32.64 26.96
N ASN A 728 3.21 -32.49 26.57
CA ASN A 728 4.26 -32.15 27.53
C ASN A 728 3.72 -31.07 28.45
N SER A 729 3.61 -31.41 29.74
CA SER A 729 2.99 -30.57 30.74
C SER A 729 3.70 -29.22 30.72
N ILE A 730 2.90 -28.18 30.48
CA ILE A 730 3.32 -26.80 30.64
C ILE A 730 3.49 -26.61 32.15
N GLY A 731 4.70 -26.84 32.65
CA GLY A 731 5.13 -26.28 33.92
C GLY A 731 5.19 -24.76 33.72
N PHE A 732 4.19 -24.05 34.23
CA PHE A 732 4.31 -22.62 34.47
C PHE A 732 5.35 -22.42 35.59
N GLY A 733 6.54 -21.98 35.19
CA GLY A 733 7.52 -21.28 36.02
C GLY A 733 7.64 -19.85 35.55
#